data_AF-A0A6V8GZZ1-F1
#
_entry.id   AF-A0A6V8GZZ1-F1
#
_cell.length_a   1.000
_cell.length_b   1.000
_cell.length_c   1.000
_cell.angle_alpha   90.00
_cell.angle_beta   90.00
_cell.angle_gamma   90.00
#
_symmetry.space_group_name_H-M   'P 1'
#
loop_
_entity.id
_entity.type
_entity.pdbx_description
1 polymer ?
#
loop_
_entity_poly.entity_id
_entity_poly.type
_entity_poly.pdbx_seq_one_letter_code
_entity_poly.pdbx_strand_id
1 'polypeptide(L)'
;MAFEYDPTELVPKVIEVLRSFSQHIRKPGSEENFEKVFDAILGRVQEYIAENAPITMVLPAFPWKNPNLDKVLGSGPDLGEELGLSRLNDICQEISKFYPYGARLMLICDVPVYNDLVGIPDEEAYDYGLQLRELAREKKFSSIQFIRLMDLMGLGDGEKISKSDYLELVPTIRERLMSSDYFDQNFNIETELETNPDTKATFDGFFSRISEDLKWGKGLNAAVVADQAAYDAEVAKVVKVMIQRLIAYEKLINVTLGSHIRLSIHPSIGKNKISIPLLPHAGKFGDMPWHASLVFLSNGDIKTGDAKDFRDRYDIIMKNDRPYYFRERNALYDWSVPVDIQHSYKSLLFKNPGDGEQTLQADDRLKLAHIIVLHKDHTVTTSTVHCRSLSTTPMRNENRTKPLHFHVPLFPGVQLLDFAGPLDVLSLRSQYPETSGLTLTLLSSTLEPVSTKPVPPPSARWNFNLPPGTNTSFNPKVVPDVTFQDYLSAVARGDIADNGTDGSLKPIDVLLIPGGPGTRLDRIHPDPAETKISNTQEVQDFIKAVASHVRHSVITICTGSHVLAQTGLLNNLDATTNSARFKDVSTANHPHSQKVKWQANRRWVRTSVPDASTGSTLAQLDTTKTQDGLRPGIEVWSSAGVTAGLDLLLEFVKVHYGGVEVAQQIAKRLEYRWWQD
;
A
#
# COMPACT_ATOMS: atom_id res chain seq x y z
N MET A 1 17.48 18.37 24.61
CA MET A 1 16.79 18.20 23.32
C MET A 1 15.46 18.91 23.45
N ALA A 2 15.18 19.90 22.61
CA ALA A 2 13.88 20.55 22.59
C ALA A 2 12.95 19.71 21.70
N PHE A 3 11.80 19.29 22.22
CA PHE A 3 10.77 18.63 21.43
C PHE A 3 10.17 19.66 20.44
N GLU A 4 9.90 19.26 19.19
CA GLU A 4 9.17 20.10 18.21
C GLU A 4 7.69 20.30 18.56
N TYR A 5 7.23 19.68 19.65
CA TYR A 5 5.87 19.69 20.18
C TYR A 5 5.93 19.70 21.71
N ASP A 6 4.91 20.22 22.40
CA ASP A 6 4.81 20.10 23.86
C ASP A 6 4.29 18.68 24.22
N PRO A 7 5.11 17.80 24.84
CA PRO A 7 4.67 16.46 25.22
C PRO A 7 3.47 16.45 26.16
N THR A 8 3.29 17.51 26.96
CA THR A 8 2.17 17.63 27.90
C THR A 8 0.83 17.89 27.22
N GLU A 9 0.84 18.48 26.02
CA GLU A 9 -0.37 18.71 25.22
C GLU A 9 -0.78 17.51 24.35
N LEU A 10 0.13 16.57 24.09
CA LEU A 10 -0.13 15.43 23.21
C LEU A 10 -0.91 14.31 23.89
N VAL A 11 -0.58 13.99 25.14
CA VAL A 11 -1.24 12.89 25.88
C VAL A 11 -2.77 13.08 25.91
N PRO A 12 -3.32 14.25 26.29
CA PRO A 12 -4.77 14.44 26.32
C PRO A 12 -5.43 14.28 24.94
N LYS A 13 -4.77 14.73 23.86
CA LYS A 13 -5.28 14.60 22.48
C LYS A 13 -5.36 13.15 22.03
N VAL A 14 -4.35 12.33 22.36
CA VAL A 14 -4.37 10.88 22.07
C VAL A 14 -5.55 10.22 22.80
N ILE A 15 -5.73 10.53 24.08
CA ILE A 15 -6.83 9.98 24.88
C ILE A 15 -8.19 10.41 24.31
N GLU A 16 -8.33 11.66 23.87
CA GLU A 16 -9.55 12.16 23.23
C GLU A 16 -9.88 11.38 21.95
N VAL A 17 -8.88 11.12 21.09
CA VAL A 17 -9.07 10.28 19.90
C VAL A 17 -9.55 8.89 20.31
N LEU A 18 -8.84 8.19 21.20
CA LEU A 18 -9.24 6.84 21.62
C LEU A 18 -10.64 6.82 22.24
N ARG A 19 -10.97 7.83 23.06
CA ARG A 19 -12.29 8.00 23.67
C ARG A 19 -13.38 8.14 22.60
N SER A 20 -13.15 8.94 21.57
CA SER A 20 -14.13 9.19 20.49
C SER A 20 -14.45 7.95 19.65
N PHE A 21 -13.54 6.97 19.59
CA PHE A 21 -13.77 5.69 18.90
C PHE A 21 -14.28 4.58 19.82
N SER A 22 -14.30 4.81 21.14
CA SER A 22 -14.67 3.81 22.14
C SER A 22 -16.17 3.81 22.48
N GLN A 23 -16.68 2.66 22.90
CA GLN A 23 -18.03 2.52 23.44
C GLN A 23 -18.05 1.50 24.57
N HIS A 24 -18.31 1.92 25.80
CA HIS A 24 -18.32 1.03 26.96
C HIS A 24 -19.73 0.81 27.50
N ILE A 25 -19.93 -0.31 28.21
CA ILE A 25 -21.20 -0.56 28.89
C ILE A 25 -21.31 0.42 30.07
N ARG A 26 -22.34 1.27 30.05
CA ARG A 26 -22.73 2.11 31.19
C ARG A 26 -23.78 1.36 32.02
N LYS A 27 -23.37 0.61 33.04
CA LYS A 27 -24.28 0.13 34.08
C LYS A 27 -24.39 1.22 35.16
N PRO A 28 -25.57 1.39 35.82
CA PRO A 28 -25.68 2.28 36.98
C PRO A 28 -24.61 1.90 38.02
N GLY A 29 -23.77 2.86 38.43
CA GLY A 29 -22.65 2.66 39.36
C GLY A 29 -21.33 2.19 38.74
N SER A 30 -21.24 2.00 37.41
CA SER A 30 -19.98 1.66 36.71
C SER A 30 -19.36 2.85 35.95
N GLU A 31 -19.89 4.05 36.12
CA GLU A 31 -19.49 5.27 35.41
C GLU A 31 -18.04 5.66 35.72
N GLU A 32 -17.57 5.48 36.97
CA GLU A 32 -16.17 5.70 37.33
C GLU A 32 -15.19 4.79 36.58
N ASN A 33 -15.60 3.60 36.17
CA ASN A 33 -14.69 2.65 35.51
C ASN A 33 -14.40 3.03 34.07
N PHE A 34 -15.25 3.85 33.43
CA PHE A 34 -15.00 4.29 32.06
C PHE A 34 -13.76 5.18 31.97
N GLU A 35 -13.59 6.13 32.90
CA GLU A 35 -12.38 6.98 32.90
C GLU A 35 -11.14 6.22 33.39
N LYS A 36 -11.31 5.25 34.32
CA LYS A 36 -10.18 4.45 34.84
C LYS A 36 -9.38 3.72 33.75
N VAL A 37 -10.00 3.28 32.65
CA VAL A 37 -9.23 2.64 31.55
C VAL A 37 -8.30 3.63 30.85
N PHE A 38 -8.73 4.88 30.70
CA PHE A 38 -7.95 5.91 30.03
C PHE A 38 -6.85 6.42 30.96
N ASP A 39 -7.15 6.58 32.25
CA ASP A 39 -6.17 6.90 33.29
C ASP A 39 -5.05 5.85 33.34
N ALA A 40 -5.41 4.57 33.25
CA ALA A 40 -4.46 3.45 33.29
C ALA A 40 -3.47 3.42 32.11
N ILE A 41 -3.78 4.10 30.99
CA ILE A 41 -2.89 4.14 29.82
C ILE A 41 -2.14 5.46 29.67
N LEU A 42 -2.40 6.47 30.52
CA LEU A 42 -1.72 7.77 30.44
C LEU A 42 -0.20 7.64 30.48
N GLY A 43 0.32 6.88 31.46
CA GLY A 43 1.76 6.66 31.60
C GLY A 43 2.37 6.00 30.37
N ARG A 44 1.66 5.05 29.76
CA ARG A 44 2.10 4.34 28.56
C ARG A 44 2.11 5.21 27.31
N VAL A 45 1.11 6.08 27.16
CA VAL A 45 1.09 7.08 26.08
C VAL A 45 2.25 8.07 26.26
N GLN A 46 2.50 8.49 27.51
CA GLN A 46 3.62 9.36 27.85
C GLN A 46 4.97 8.72 27.55
N GLU A 47 5.15 7.43 27.84
CA GLU A 47 6.35 6.65 27.48
C GLU A 47 6.61 6.69 25.96
N TYR A 48 5.61 6.36 25.13
CA TYR A 48 5.77 6.43 23.66
C TYR A 48 6.17 7.82 23.17
N ILE A 49 5.52 8.87 23.70
CA ILE A 49 5.79 10.25 23.31
C ILE A 49 7.20 10.67 23.73
N ALA A 50 7.65 10.27 24.93
CA ALA A 50 9.00 10.55 25.43
C ALA A 50 10.08 9.82 24.62
N GLU A 51 9.76 8.63 24.13
CA GLU A 51 10.66 7.80 23.31
C GLU A 51 10.63 8.13 21.82
N ASN A 52 9.81 9.09 21.37
CA ASN A 52 9.62 9.38 19.95
C ASN A 52 9.19 8.14 19.15
N ALA A 53 8.33 7.31 19.74
CA ALA A 53 7.91 6.03 19.19
C ALA A 53 6.42 6.05 18.79
N PRO A 54 6.03 5.33 17.72
CA PRO A 54 4.61 5.23 17.34
C PRO A 54 3.77 4.65 18.48
N ILE A 55 2.65 5.30 18.79
CA ILE A 55 1.71 4.79 19.80
C ILE A 55 1.15 3.46 19.31
N THR A 56 1.50 2.39 20.02
CA THR A 56 1.19 1.03 19.60
C THR A 56 -0.02 0.50 20.34
N MET A 57 -1.03 0.10 19.56
CA MET A 57 -2.25 -0.54 20.05
C MET A 57 -2.31 -2.00 19.61
N VAL A 58 -3.00 -2.84 20.37
CA VAL A 58 -3.15 -4.27 20.08
C VAL A 58 -4.62 -4.66 20.14
N LEU A 59 -5.10 -5.33 19.10
CA LEU A 59 -6.48 -5.79 19.00
C LEU A 59 -6.53 -7.24 18.48
N PRO A 60 -7.14 -8.19 19.20
CA PRO A 60 -7.57 -9.47 18.63
C PRO A 60 -8.93 -9.28 17.99
N ALA A 61 -9.03 -9.62 16.71
CA ALA A 61 -10.25 -9.54 15.94
C ALA A 61 -10.07 -10.23 14.60
N PHE A 62 -11.18 -10.35 13.87
CA PHE A 62 -11.24 -10.93 12.53
C PHE A 62 -10.69 -12.35 12.46
N PRO A 63 -11.28 -13.32 13.19
CA PRO A 63 -10.83 -14.69 13.17
C PRO A 63 -11.15 -15.37 11.82
N TRP A 64 -12.43 -15.55 11.50
CA TRP A 64 -12.93 -16.14 10.26
C TRP A 64 -14.32 -15.59 9.95
N LYS A 65 -14.80 -15.72 8.71
CA LYS A 65 -16.18 -15.40 8.32
C LYS A 65 -17.13 -16.54 8.74
N ASN A 66 -18.23 -16.23 9.42
CA ASN A 66 -19.18 -17.23 9.90
C ASN A 66 -19.74 -18.10 8.75
N PRO A 67 -19.80 -19.44 8.90
CA PRO A 67 -20.32 -20.33 7.84
C PRO A 67 -21.84 -20.25 7.65
N ASN A 68 -22.56 -19.63 8.59
CA ASN A 68 -23.99 -19.45 8.52
C ASN A 68 -24.36 -18.37 7.47
N LEU A 69 -24.72 -18.82 6.27
CA LEU A 69 -25.17 -17.94 5.19
C LEU A 69 -26.49 -17.22 5.50
N ASP A 70 -27.23 -17.57 6.54
CA ASP A 70 -28.36 -16.73 6.98
C ASP A 70 -27.88 -15.42 7.62
N LYS A 71 -26.66 -15.38 8.16
CA LYS A 71 -26.07 -14.20 8.82
C LYS A 71 -25.19 -13.39 7.88
N VAL A 72 -24.40 -14.05 7.04
CA VAL A 72 -23.39 -13.41 6.19
C VAL A 72 -23.63 -13.64 4.69
N LEU A 73 -22.92 -12.89 3.85
CA LEU A 73 -23.05 -12.92 2.39
C LEU A 73 -22.24 -14.02 1.70
N GLY A 74 -21.20 -14.54 2.35
CA GLY A 74 -20.29 -15.54 1.79
C GLY A 74 -19.15 -15.87 2.77
N SER A 75 -18.14 -16.59 2.30
CA SER A 75 -17.00 -17.05 3.11
C SER A 75 -15.82 -16.07 3.21
N GLY A 76 -15.80 -15.03 2.37
CA GLY A 76 -14.73 -14.03 2.33
C GLY A 76 -15.09 -12.72 3.04
N PRO A 77 -14.11 -11.81 3.24
CA PRO A 77 -14.37 -10.44 3.67
C PRO A 77 -15.30 -9.70 2.70
N ASP A 78 -16.23 -8.94 3.26
CA ASP A 78 -17.18 -8.10 2.54
C ASP A 78 -17.04 -6.62 2.97
N LEU A 79 -18.02 -5.77 2.69
CA LEU A 79 -17.94 -4.35 3.07
C LEU A 79 -17.85 -4.16 4.59
N GLY A 80 -18.41 -5.08 5.39
CA GLY A 80 -18.31 -5.03 6.85
C GLY A 80 -16.86 -5.08 7.31
N GLU A 81 -16.06 -6.00 6.77
CA GLU A 81 -14.65 -6.10 7.09
C GLU A 81 -13.87 -4.86 6.60
N GLU A 82 -14.17 -4.37 5.40
CA GLU A 82 -13.53 -3.17 4.85
C GLU A 82 -13.76 -1.95 5.75
N LEU A 83 -14.99 -1.70 6.18
CA LEU A 83 -15.32 -0.58 7.05
C LEU A 83 -14.75 -0.75 8.47
N GLY A 84 -14.75 -1.98 9.00
CA GLY A 84 -14.12 -2.29 10.27
C GLY A 84 -12.62 -2.00 10.26
N LEU A 85 -11.90 -2.42 9.22
CA LEU A 85 -10.48 -2.12 9.04
C LEU A 85 -10.23 -0.63 8.79
N SER A 86 -11.07 0.03 7.96
CA SER A 86 -10.99 1.48 7.73
C SER A 86 -11.08 2.24 9.05
N ARG A 87 -12.09 1.94 9.89
CA ARG A 87 -12.28 2.59 11.19
C ARG A 87 -11.06 2.42 12.09
N LEU A 88 -10.45 1.24 12.10
CA LEU A 88 -9.24 0.96 12.89
C LEU A 88 -8.03 1.74 12.38
N ASN A 89 -7.85 1.82 11.06
CA ASN A 89 -6.81 2.65 10.45
C ASN A 89 -7.02 4.13 10.79
N ASP A 90 -8.28 4.59 10.80
CA ASP A 90 -8.62 6.00 11.05
C ASP A 90 -8.29 6.44 12.48
N ILE A 91 -8.36 5.56 13.47
CA ILE A 91 -7.84 5.84 14.82
C ILE A 91 -6.37 6.28 14.74
N CYS A 92 -5.57 5.54 13.97
CA CYS A 92 -4.15 5.86 13.81
C CYS A 92 -3.94 7.15 13.00
N GLN A 93 -4.70 7.35 11.93
CA GLN A 93 -4.62 8.56 11.11
C GLN A 93 -4.99 9.83 11.90
N GLU A 94 -6.01 9.78 12.76
CA GLU A 94 -6.37 10.91 13.61
C GLU A 94 -5.23 11.28 14.57
N ILE A 95 -4.54 10.29 15.16
CA ILE A 95 -3.36 10.55 16.01
C ILE A 95 -2.22 11.15 15.18
N SER A 96 -1.97 10.63 13.97
CA SER A 96 -0.92 11.11 13.07
C SER A 96 -1.09 12.56 12.62
N LYS A 97 -2.30 13.15 12.70
CA LYS A 97 -2.51 14.57 12.37
C LYS A 97 -1.76 15.53 13.31
N PHE A 98 -1.51 15.11 14.55
CA PHE A 98 -0.89 15.97 15.57
C PHE A 98 0.33 15.35 16.25
N TYR A 99 0.62 14.06 16.03
CA TYR A 99 1.81 13.39 16.55
C TYR A 99 2.69 12.87 15.39
N PRO A 100 3.90 13.43 15.16
CA PRO A 100 4.73 13.11 13.98
C PRO A 100 5.13 11.64 13.82
N TYR A 101 5.27 10.91 14.94
CA TYR A 101 5.57 9.47 14.93
C TYR A 101 4.31 8.59 14.79
N GLY A 102 3.13 9.22 14.86
CA GLY A 102 1.84 8.60 14.60
C GLY A 102 1.49 7.46 15.54
N ALA A 103 0.61 6.59 15.06
CA ALA A 103 0.20 5.39 15.77
C ALA A 103 0.16 4.18 14.83
N ARG A 104 0.26 2.99 15.42
CA ARG A 104 0.11 1.72 14.71
C ARG A 104 -0.81 0.78 15.48
N LEU A 105 -1.52 -0.06 14.74
CA LEU A 105 -2.36 -1.11 15.29
C LEU A 105 -1.80 -2.48 14.94
N MET A 106 -1.48 -3.27 15.97
CA MET A 106 -1.16 -4.68 15.87
C MET A 106 -2.46 -5.48 15.93
N LEU A 107 -2.92 -5.97 14.78
CA LEU A 107 -4.15 -6.75 14.63
C LEU A 107 -3.81 -8.24 14.68
N ILE A 108 -4.22 -8.91 15.76
CA ILE A 108 -3.98 -10.34 15.96
C ILE A 108 -5.19 -11.10 15.43
N CYS A 109 -5.02 -11.80 14.32
CA CYS A 109 -6.05 -12.74 13.84
C CYS A 109 -5.96 -14.01 14.68
N ASP A 110 -6.97 -14.24 15.52
CA ASP A 110 -7.06 -15.26 16.56
C ASP A 110 -7.48 -16.65 16.04
N VAL A 111 -7.15 -16.94 14.78
CA VAL A 111 -7.63 -18.12 14.05
C VAL A 111 -7.44 -19.44 14.82
N PRO A 112 -6.23 -19.90 15.17
CA PRO A 112 -6.03 -21.24 15.70
C PRO A 112 -6.56 -21.44 17.12
N VAL A 113 -7.02 -20.35 17.77
CA VAL A 113 -7.48 -20.38 19.16
C VAL A 113 -8.82 -21.12 19.27
N TYR A 114 -9.74 -20.95 18.32
CA TYR A 114 -11.12 -21.43 18.50
C TYR A 114 -11.69 -22.20 17.31
N ASN A 115 -11.14 -22.03 16.11
CA ASN A 115 -11.79 -22.42 14.87
C ASN A 115 -12.13 -23.93 14.79
N ASP A 116 -11.27 -24.81 15.32
CA ASP A 116 -11.51 -26.25 15.41
C ASP A 116 -12.70 -26.62 16.31
N LEU A 117 -12.93 -25.85 17.38
CA LEU A 117 -14.03 -26.09 18.33
C LEU A 117 -15.40 -25.81 17.72
N VAL A 118 -15.45 -24.97 16.69
CA VAL A 118 -16.68 -24.55 16.01
C VAL A 118 -16.77 -25.06 14.57
N GLY A 119 -15.94 -26.04 14.21
CA GLY A 119 -16.01 -26.72 12.92
C GLY A 119 -15.53 -25.88 11.73
N ILE A 120 -14.60 -24.96 11.94
CA ILE A 120 -14.02 -24.12 10.89
C ILE A 120 -12.63 -24.66 10.53
N PRO A 121 -12.42 -25.15 9.29
CA PRO A 121 -11.11 -25.68 8.88
C PRO A 121 -10.00 -24.64 8.97
N ASP A 122 -8.81 -25.10 9.37
CA ASP A 122 -7.61 -24.26 9.48
C ASP A 122 -7.24 -23.59 8.15
N GLU A 123 -7.50 -24.27 7.03
CA GLU A 123 -7.25 -23.74 5.69
C GLU A 123 -8.17 -22.57 5.31
N GLU A 124 -9.44 -22.62 5.70
CA GLU A 124 -10.42 -21.56 5.39
C GLU A 124 -10.12 -20.31 6.20
N ALA A 125 -9.77 -20.49 7.46
CA ALA A 125 -9.41 -19.38 8.33
C ALA A 125 -8.05 -18.77 7.92
N TYR A 126 -7.10 -19.57 7.40
CA TYR A 126 -5.90 -19.05 6.75
C TYR A 126 -6.23 -18.20 5.52
N ASP A 127 -7.09 -18.70 4.63
CA ASP A 127 -7.48 -18.01 3.39
C ASP A 127 -8.25 -16.71 3.67
N TYR A 128 -9.13 -16.70 4.69
CA TYR A 128 -9.80 -15.49 5.16
C TYR A 128 -8.78 -14.46 5.66
N GLY A 129 -7.79 -14.89 6.45
CA GLY A 129 -6.70 -14.03 6.90
C GLY A 129 -5.87 -13.44 5.75
N LEU A 130 -5.62 -14.20 4.68
CA LEU A 130 -4.94 -13.68 3.49
C LEU A 130 -5.80 -12.62 2.77
N GLN A 131 -7.10 -12.88 2.62
CA GLN A 131 -8.02 -11.93 1.97
C GLN A 131 -8.13 -10.61 2.75
N LEU A 132 -8.09 -10.62 4.09
CA LEU A 132 -8.06 -9.40 4.90
C LEU A 132 -6.80 -8.57 4.70
N ARG A 133 -5.64 -9.23 4.59
CA ARG A 133 -4.36 -8.56 4.33
C ARG A 133 -4.36 -7.92 2.95
N GLU A 134 -4.87 -8.64 1.96
CA GLU A 134 -5.01 -8.12 0.61
C GLU A 134 -5.97 -6.92 0.57
N LEU A 135 -7.11 -7.01 1.25
CA LEU A 135 -8.07 -5.92 1.39
C LEU A 135 -7.41 -4.68 2.04
N ALA A 136 -6.65 -4.86 3.12
CA ALA A 136 -5.93 -3.78 3.78
C ALA A 136 -4.86 -3.14 2.86
N ARG A 137 -4.16 -3.96 2.07
CA ARG A 137 -3.16 -3.51 1.07
C ARG A 137 -3.82 -2.71 -0.05
N GLU A 138 -4.88 -3.22 -0.65
CA GLU A 138 -5.66 -2.54 -1.71
C GLU A 138 -6.20 -1.18 -1.24
N LYS A 139 -6.66 -1.12 0.01
CA LYS A 139 -7.25 0.08 0.61
C LYS A 139 -6.23 1.01 1.28
N LYS A 140 -4.95 0.64 1.28
CA LYS A 140 -3.85 1.40 1.88
C LYS A 140 -4.05 1.67 3.38
N PHE A 141 -4.52 0.67 4.12
CA PHE A 141 -4.62 0.73 5.58
C PHE A 141 -3.25 0.51 6.23
N SER A 142 -2.30 1.40 5.92
CA SER A 142 -0.87 1.27 6.23
C SER A 142 -0.53 1.32 7.72
N SER A 143 -1.48 1.74 8.57
CA SER A 143 -1.28 1.77 10.03
C SER A 143 -1.58 0.43 10.70
N ILE A 144 -2.11 -0.55 9.97
CA ILE A 144 -2.46 -1.88 10.50
C ILE A 144 -1.35 -2.88 10.18
N GLN A 145 -0.79 -3.47 11.23
CA GLN A 145 0.14 -4.58 11.16
C GLN A 145 -0.58 -5.87 11.57
N PHE A 146 -0.69 -6.83 10.66
CA PHE A 146 -1.26 -8.14 10.98
C PHE A 146 -0.26 -9.02 11.70
N ILE A 147 -0.74 -9.76 12.72
CA ILE A 147 0.07 -10.68 13.52
C ILE A 147 -0.63 -12.02 13.58
N ARG A 148 0.12 -13.11 13.37
CA ARG A 148 -0.39 -14.46 13.57
C ARG A 148 -0.10 -14.90 14.99
N LEU A 149 -0.95 -15.78 15.53
CA LEU A 149 -0.79 -16.33 16.88
C LEU A 149 0.59 -16.96 17.10
N MET A 150 1.13 -17.66 16.09
CA MET A 150 2.46 -18.28 16.13
C MET A 150 3.63 -17.30 16.25
N ASP A 151 3.48 -16.07 15.75
CA ASP A 151 4.51 -15.04 15.86
C ASP A 151 4.69 -14.61 17.32
N LEU A 152 3.58 -14.60 18.09
CA LEU A 152 3.62 -14.31 19.53
C LEU A 152 4.36 -15.39 20.32
N MET A 153 4.44 -16.61 19.79
CA MET A 153 5.15 -17.73 20.41
C MET A 153 6.59 -17.89 19.89
N GLY A 154 7.04 -17.02 18.97
CA GLY A 154 8.34 -17.13 18.31
C GLY A 154 8.47 -18.34 17.38
N LEU A 155 7.34 -18.89 16.92
CA LEU A 155 7.30 -20.06 16.04
C LEU A 155 7.05 -19.70 14.56
N GLY A 156 6.59 -18.48 14.29
CA GLY A 156 6.31 -17.99 12.95
C GLY A 156 7.46 -17.18 12.34
N ASP A 157 7.38 -16.97 11.02
CA ASP A 157 8.24 -16.06 10.25
C ASP A 157 7.50 -14.79 9.79
N GLY A 158 6.42 -14.44 10.50
CA GLY A 158 5.53 -13.31 10.19
C GLY A 158 4.59 -13.61 9.02
N GLU A 159 4.54 -12.70 8.05
CA GLU A 159 3.63 -12.78 6.91
C GLU A 159 4.09 -13.74 5.80
N LYS A 160 5.26 -14.36 5.95
CA LYS A 160 5.91 -15.15 4.89
C LYS A 160 5.57 -16.63 4.91
N ILE A 161 4.94 -17.11 5.99
CA ILE A 161 4.62 -18.52 6.16
C ILE A 161 3.70 -19.03 5.04
N SER A 162 4.11 -20.13 4.41
CA SER A 162 3.30 -20.80 3.40
C SER A 162 2.06 -21.43 4.03
N LYS A 163 1.03 -21.71 3.22
CA LYS A 163 -0.19 -22.38 3.70
C LYS A 163 0.13 -23.77 4.28
N SER A 164 1.04 -24.53 3.67
CA SER A 164 1.43 -25.85 4.15
C SER A 164 2.10 -25.77 5.52
N ASP A 165 3.09 -24.89 5.68
CA ASP A 165 3.84 -24.76 6.93
C ASP A 165 2.94 -24.24 8.06
N TYR A 166 2.02 -23.32 7.72
CA TYR A 166 1.00 -22.86 8.65
C TYR A 166 0.17 -24.04 9.17
N LEU A 167 -0.38 -24.86 8.27
CA LEU A 167 -1.23 -25.99 8.64
C LEU A 167 -0.48 -27.04 9.47
N GLU A 168 0.79 -27.27 9.15
CA GLU A 168 1.66 -28.18 9.91
C GLU A 168 1.94 -27.67 11.34
N LEU A 169 2.07 -26.36 11.53
CA LEU A 169 2.34 -25.75 12.83
C LEU A 169 1.09 -25.64 13.74
N VAL A 170 -0.12 -25.63 13.18
CA VAL A 170 -1.36 -25.40 13.96
C VAL A 170 -1.50 -26.33 15.18
N PRO A 171 -1.29 -27.66 15.08
CA PRO A 171 -1.35 -28.54 16.26
C PRO A 171 -0.38 -28.13 17.36
N THR A 172 0.87 -27.83 17.00
CA THR A 172 1.93 -27.37 17.93
C THR A 172 1.56 -26.05 18.59
N ILE A 173 0.92 -25.14 17.86
CA ILE A 173 0.46 -23.84 18.38
C ILE A 173 -0.64 -24.05 19.43
N ARG A 174 -1.60 -24.94 19.19
CA ARG A 174 -2.67 -25.26 20.14
C ARG A 174 -2.14 -25.93 21.40
N GLU A 175 -1.22 -26.88 21.26
CA GLU A 175 -0.53 -27.52 22.38
C GLU A 175 0.23 -26.50 23.21
N ARG A 176 1.04 -25.65 22.56
CA ARG A 176 1.84 -24.63 23.24
C ARG A 176 0.97 -23.57 23.92
N LEU A 177 -0.15 -23.17 23.31
CA LEU A 177 -1.10 -22.26 23.94
C LEU A 177 -1.61 -22.82 25.26
N MET A 178 -1.87 -24.14 25.32
CA MET A 178 -2.41 -24.80 26.51
C MET A 178 -1.33 -25.35 27.46
N SER A 179 -0.06 -24.99 27.27
CA SER A 179 1.04 -25.41 28.15
C SER A 179 1.02 -24.66 29.49
N SER A 180 1.85 -25.10 30.44
CA SER A 180 2.05 -24.42 31.73
C SER A 180 2.60 -22.99 31.63
N ASP A 181 3.11 -22.59 30.45
CA ASP A 181 3.58 -21.22 30.23
C ASP A 181 2.43 -20.21 30.23
N TYR A 182 1.24 -20.65 29.77
CA TYR A 182 0.09 -19.77 29.56
C TYR A 182 -1.20 -20.24 30.24
N PHE A 183 -1.31 -21.51 30.64
CA PHE A 183 -2.51 -22.09 31.22
C PHE A 183 -2.22 -22.94 32.47
N ASP A 184 -3.00 -22.72 33.53
CA ASP A 184 -2.92 -23.53 34.74
C ASP A 184 -3.53 -24.92 34.50
N GLN A 185 -2.69 -25.95 34.60
CA GLN A 185 -3.08 -27.34 34.36
C GLN A 185 -4.04 -27.89 35.42
N ASN A 186 -4.17 -27.22 36.58
CA ASN A 186 -5.12 -27.58 37.63
C ASN A 186 -6.46 -26.82 37.52
N PHE A 187 -6.62 -25.96 36.51
CA PHE A 187 -7.81 -25.14 36.35
C PHE A 187 -9.07 -25.98 36.16
N ASN A 188 -10.08 -25.76 37.02
CA ASN A 188 -11.38 -26.43 36.95
C ASN A 188 -12.45 -25.44 36.47
N ILE A 189 -12.93 -25.65 35.24
CA ILE A 189 -13.94 -24.78 34.63
C ILE A 189 -15.29 -24.82 35.35
N GLU A 190 -15.69 -25.95 35.95
CA GLU A 190 -16.98 -26.02 36.67
C GLU A 190 -16.93 -25.15 37.94
N THR A 191 -15.86 -25.31 38.74
CA THR A 191 -15.65 -24.49 39.94
C THR A 191 -15.54 -23.01 39.59
N GLU A 192 -14.82 -22.67 38.51
CA GLU A 192 -14.72 -21.28 38.05
C GLU A 192 -16.08 -20.70 37.65
N LEU A 193 -16.91 -21.45 36.92
CA LEU A 193 -18.26 -20.99 36.52
C LEU A 193 -19.21 -20.84 37.71
N GLU A 194 -19.02 -21.60 38.77
CA GLU A 194 -19.77 -21.48 40.02
C GLU A 194 -19.34 -20.28 40.86
N THR A 195 -18.06 -19.93 40.85
CA THR A 195 -17.45 -19.00 41.82
C THR A 195 -17.10 -17.63 41.24
N ASN A 196 -16.93 -17.51 39.91
CA ASN A 196 -16.57 -16.26 39.24
C ASN A 196 -17.72 -15.74 38.34
N PRO A 197 -18.43 -14.68 38.77
CA PRO A 197 -19.52 -14.08 38.00
C PRO A 197 -19.12 -13.53 36.63
N ASP A 198 -17.88 -13.06 36.46
CA ASP A 198 -17.38 -12.51 35.19
C ASP A 198 -17.13 -13.64 34.17
N THR A 199 -16.56 -14.76 34.63
CA THR A 199 -16.42 -15.97 33.79
C THR A 199 -17.79 -16.53 33.42
N LYS A 200 -18.74 -16.56 34.36
CA LYS A 200 -20.11 -16.99 34.09
C LYS A 200 -20.81 -16.11 33.05
N ALA A 201 -20.68 -14.78 33.15
CA ALA A 201 -21.22 -13.87 32.16
C ALA A 201 -20.59 -14.07 30.76
N THR A 202 -19.29 -14.38 30.71
CA THR A 202 -18.58 -14.73 29.47
C THR A 202 -19.12 -16.04 28.88
N PHE A 203 -19.34 -17.05 29.72
CA PHE A 203 -19.97 -18.31 29.32
C PHE A 203 -21.35 -18.08 28.73
N ASP A 204 -22.22 -17.33 29.39
CA ASP A 204 -23.58 -17.09 28.91
C ASP A 204 -23.58 -16.36 27.56
N GLY A 205 -22.68 -15.40 27.38
CA GLY A 205 -22.51 -14.70 26.10
C GLY A 205 -21.98 -15.58 24.97
N PHE A 206 -21.02 -16.47 25.26
CA PHE A 206 -20.52 -17.44 24.28
C PHE A 206 -21.56 -18.50 23.97
N PHE A 207 -22.23 -19.05 24.98
CA PHE A 207 -23.32 -20.03 24.81
C PHE A 207 -24.39 -19.48 23.87
N SER A 208 -24.90 -18.28 24.13
CA SER A 208 -25.91 -17.66 23.27
C SER A 208 -25.47 -17.57 21.80
N ARG A 209 -24.22 -17.16 21.52
CA ARG A 209 -23.71 -17.02 20.15
C ARG A 209 -23.43 -18.36 19.48
N ILE A 210 -22.76 -19.26 20.19
CA ILE A 210 -22.38 -20.57 19.66
C ILE A 210 -23.61 -21.46 19.45
N SER A 211 -24.68 -21.32 20.25
CA SER A 211 -25.96 -22.00 20.00
C SER A 211 -26.53 -21.66 18.62
N GLU A 212 -26.37 -20.44 18.13
CA GLU A 212 -26.86 -20.05 16.79
C GLU A 212 -26.02 -20.66 15.66
N ASP A 213 -24.70 -20.75 15.89
CA ASP A 213 -23.71 -20.90 14.82
C ASP A 213 -23.10 -22.31 14.73
N LEU A 214 -23.01 -23.09 15.82
CA LEU A 214 -22.28 -24.36 15.87
C LEU A 214 -22.80 -25.41 14.87
N LYS A 215 -24.11 -25.46 14.64
CA LYS A 215 -24.74 -26.37 13.67
C LYS A 215 -24.30 -26.15 12.22
N TRP A 216 -23.72 -24.99 11.91
CA TRP A 216 -23.21 -24.66 10.58
C TRP A 216 -21.73 -25.01 10.41
N GLY A 217 -21.05 -25.38 11.50
CA GLY A 217 -19.68 -25.86 11.49
C GLY A 217 -19.55 -27.24 10.85
N LYS A 218 -18.40 -27.51 10.24
CA LYS A 218 -18.07 -28.81 9.66
C LYS A 218 -17.73 -29.82 10.75
N GLY A 219 -18.15 -31.07 10.55
CA GLY A 219 -17.80 -32.19 11.43
C GLY A 219 -18.72 -32.42 12.62
N LEU A 220 -19.77 -31.59 12.81
CA LEU A 220 -20.78 -31.84 13.84
C LEU A 220 -21.71 -32.98 13.42
N ASN A 221 -22.00 -33.89 14.37
CA ASN A 221 -22.88 -35.02 14.11
C ASN A 221 -24.33 -34.56 13.90
N ALA A 222 -24.92 -34.93 12.75
CA ALA A 222 -26.30 -34.58 12.41
C ALA A 222 -27.33 -35.08 13.46
N ALA A 223 -27.06 -36.19 14.14
CA ALA A 223 -27.92 -36.68 15.22
C ALA A 223 -27.90 -35.76 16.46
N VAL A 224 -26.77 -35.10 16.73
CA VAL A 224 -26.67 -34.09 17.79
C VAL A 224 -27.45 -32.84 17.41
N VAL A 225 -27.37 -32.39 16.16
CA VAL A 225 -28.13 -31.22 15.67
C VAL A 225 -29.64 -31.44 15.71
N ALA A 226 -30.10 -32.67 15.51
CA ALA A 226 -31.51 -33.01 15.50
C ALA A 226 -32.15 -33.08 16.91
N ASP A 227 -31.34 -33.14 17.97
CA ASP A 227 -31.81 -33.22 19.37
C ASP A 227 -31.37 -31.97 20.15
N GLN A 228 -32.34 -31.16 20.58
CA GLN A 228 -32.06 -29.88 21.22
C GLN A 228 -31.25 -30.02 22.52
N ALA A 229 -31.53 -31.05 23.33
CA ALA A 229 -30.83 -31.25 24.59
C ALA A 229 -29.38 -31.72 24.35
N ALA A 230 -29.18 -32.61 23.37
CA ALA A 230 -27.84 -33.04 22.96
C ALA A 230 -27.04 -31.89 22.35
N TYR A 231 -27.68 -31.04 21.54
CA TYR A 231 -27.06 -29.85 20.95
C TYR A 231 -26.65 -28.83 22.02
N ASP A 232 -27.55 -28.51 22.96
CA ASP A 232 -27.25 -27.58 24.06
C ASP A 232 -26.10 -28.12 24.94
N ALA A 233 -26.04 -29.43 25.16
CA ALA A 233 -24.93 -30.07 25.88
C ALA A 233 -23.60 -29.95 25.12
N GLU A 234 -23.61 -30.16 23.80
CA GLU A 234 -22.39 -30.00 22.98
C GLU A 234 -21.94 -28.53 22.90
N VAL A 235 -22.87 -27.58 22.77
CA VAL A 235 -22.56 -26.14 22.85
C VAL A 235 -21.93 -25.80 24.20
N ALA A 236 -22.51 -26.25 25.32
CA ALA A 236 -21.95 -26.00 26.65
C ALA A 236 -20.52 -26.54 26.77
N LYS A 237 -20.27 -27.75 26.25
CA LYS A 237 -18.93 -28.36 26.22
C LYS A 237 -17.94 -27.55 25.38
N VAL A 238 -18.31 -27.14 24.16
CA VAL A 238 -17.50 -26.29 23.29
C VAL A 238 -17.14 -24.97 23.99
N VAL A 239 -18.12 -24.31 24.58
CA VAL A 239 -17.93 -23.01 25.25
C VAL A 239 -17.02 -23.11 26.46
N LYS A 240 -17.09 -24.20 27.24
CA LYS A 240 -16.16 -24.46 28.35
C LYS A 240 -14.70 -24.49 27.87
N VAL A 241 -14.43 -25.19 26.76
CA VAL A 241 -13.09 -25.24 26.17
C VAL A 241 -12.67 -23.89 25.58
N MET A 242 -13.60 -23.15 24.96
CA MET A 242 -13.32 -21.79 24.48
C MET A 242 -12.88 -20.86 25.61
N ILE A 243 -13.51 -20.93 26.78
CA ILE A 243 -13.11 -20.11 27.95
C ILE A 243 -11.70 -20.47 28.42
N GLN A 244 -11.38 -21.77 28.51
CA GLN A 244 -10.03 -22.20 28.88
C GLN A 244 -8.97 -21.65 27.90
N ARG A 245 -9.25 -21.74 26.58
CA ARG A 245 -8.35 -21.18 25.56
C ARG A 245 -8.31 -19.65 25.58
N LEU A 246 -9.40 -18.98 25.93
CA LEU A 246 -9.43 -17.53 26.11
C LEU A 246 -8.50 -17.10 27.25
N ILE A 247 -8.53 -17.78 28.39
CA ILE A 247 -7.64 -17.50 29.53
C ILE A 247 -6.18 -17.63 29.10
N ALA A 248 -5.83 -18.73 28.44
CA ALA A 248 -4.49 -18.97 27.93
C ALA A 248 -4.06 -17.90 26.90
N TYR A 249 -4.97 -17.52 26.01
CA TYR A 249 -4.73 -16.53 24.98
C TYR A 249 -4.54 -15.13 25.54
N GLU A 250 -5.35 -14.71 26.52
CA GLU A 250 -5.17 -13.44 27.22
C GLU A 250 -3.83 -13.40 27.97
N LYS A 251 -3.41 -14.52 28.58
CA LYS A 251 -2.09 -14.64 29.21
C LYS A 251 -0.95 -14.48 28.20
N LEU A 252 -1.03 -15.17 27.05
CA LEU A 252 -0.03 -15.06 25.97
C LEU A 252 0.11 -13.60 25.50
N ILE A 253 -1.00 -12.93 25.20
CA ILE A 253 -0.99 -11.53 24.78
C ILE A 253 -0.38 -10.64 25.85
N ASN A 254 -0.72 -10.86 27.13
CA ASN A 254 -0.19 -10.02 28.20
C ASN A 254 1.32 -10.19 28.38
N VAL A 255 1.84 -11.42 28.26
CA VAL A 255 3.28 -11.68 28.37
C VAL A 255 4.07 -11.12 27.19
N THR A 256 3.49 -11.14 25.98
CA THR A 256 4.18 -10.76 24.75
C THR A 256 4.01 -9.29 24.39
N LEU A 257 2.82 -8.75 24.61
CA LEU A 257 2.37 -7.44 24.14
C LEU A 257 1.72 -6.59 25.24
N GLY A 258 1.85 -6.98 26.51
CA GLY A 258 1.21 -6.30 27.66
C GLY A 258 1.70 -4.87 27.89
N SER A 259 2.82 -4.47 27.28
CA SER A 259 3.33 -3.10 27.27
C SER A 259 2.62 -2.17 26.27
N HIS A 260 1.78 -2.70 25.37
CA HIS A 260 1.03 -1.93 24.37
C HIS A 260 -0.41 -1.62 24.82
N ILE A 261 -1.06 -0.65 24.19
CA ILE A 261 -2.44 -0.26 24.55
C ILE A 261 -3.43 -1.34 24.09
N ARG A 262 -4.24 -1.87 25.01
CA ARG A 262 -5.15 -2.98 24.73
C ARG A 262 -6.53 -2.53 24.26
N LEU A 263 -6.86 -2.84 23.01
CA LEU A 263 -8.19 -2.66 22.43
C LEU A 263 -9.01 -3.96 22.49
N SER A 264 -10.33 -3.85 22.28
CA SER A 264 -11.29 -4.96 22.35
C SER A 264 -12.48 -4.73 21.43
N ILE A 265 -12.90 -5.75 20.68
CA ILE A 265 -14.17 -5.77 19.94
C ILE A 265 -15.35 -6.26 20.79
N HIS A 266 -15.12 -6.51 22.09
CA HIS A 266 -16.18 -6.84 23.03
C HIS A 266 -16.50 -5.66 23.95
N PRO A 267 -17.78 -5.46 24.28
CA PRO A 267 -18.18 -4.53 25.32
C PRO A 267 -17.46 -4.84 26.64
N SER A 268 -16.98 -3.80 27.33
CA SER A 268 -16.32 -3.91 28.63
C SER A 268 -16.80 -2.79 29.55
N ILE A 269 -16.66 -3.02 30.85
CA ILE A 269 -16.83 -1.99 31.89
C ILE A 269 -15.63 -1.04 32.00
N GLY A 270 -14.58 -1.21 31.17
CA GLY A 270 -13.43 -0.30 31.15
C GLY A 270 -12.40 -0.55 32.25
N LYS A 271 -12.16 -1.80 32.66
CA LYS A 271 -11.07 -2.08 33.61
C LYS A 271 -9.70 -2.18 32.95
N ASN A 272 -9.57 -3.05 31.93
CA ASN A 272 -8.26 -3.44 31.38
C ASN A 272 -8.14 -3.27 29.85
N LYS A 273 -9.24 -2.93 29.16
CA LYS A 273 -9.30 -2.87 27.69
C LYS A 273 -10.28 -1.82 27.19
N ILE A 274 -9.89 -1.10 26.14
CA ILE A 274 -10.70 -0.08 25.48
C ILE A 274 -11.58 -0.76 24.45
N SER A 275 -12.90 -0.59 24.56
CA SER A 275 -13.85 -1.28 23.69
C SER A 275 -14.11 -0.46 22.43
N ILE A 276 -13.69 -0.98 21.27
CA ILE A 276 -13.81 -0.33 19.96
C ILE A 276 -14.84 -1.10 19.13
N PRO A 277 -16.07 -0.59 18.99
CA PRO A 277 -17.03 -1.15 18.05
C PRO A 277 -16.52 -0.97 16.62
N LEU A 278 -16.54 -2.01 15.79
CA LEU A 278 -16.05 -1.93 14.40
C LEU A 278 -17.11 -1.31 13.46
N LEU A 279 -18.37 -1.67 13.68
CA LEU A 279 -19.55 -1.17 12.95
C LEU A 279 -20.51 -0.51 13.96
N PRO A 280 -20.20 0.70 14.45
CA PRO A 280 -20.98 1.33 15.51
C PRO A 280 -22.41 1.66 15.08
N HIS A 281 -23.36 1.51 15.99
CA HIS A 281 -24.76 1.94 15.82
C HIS A 281 -25.19 2.87 16.95
N ALA A 282 -26.10 3.80 16.65
CA ALA A 282 -26.71 4.63 17.68
C ALA A 282 -27.37 3.74 18.76
N GLY A 283 -26.90 3.87 20.01
CA GLY A 283 -27.46 3.17 21.16
C GLY A 283 -27.10 1.69 21.34
N LYS A 284 -26.26 1.09 20.46
CA LYS A 284 -25.78 -0.31 20.59
C LYS A 284 -24.30 -0.43 20.25
N PHE A 285 -23.62 -1.46 20.76
CA PHE A 285 -22.18 -1.66 20.53
C PHE A 285 -21.83 -2.06 19.08
N GLY A 286 -22.80 -2.39 18.23
CA GLY A 286 -22.50 -2.79 16.85
C GLY A 286 -22.16 -4.26 16.69
N ASP A 287 -22.53 -4.82 15.54
CA ASP A 287 -22.21 -6.22 15.22
C ASP A 287 -20.76 -6.37 14.75
N MET A 288 -20.22 -7.57 14.91
CA MET A 288 -18.90 -7.92 14.38
C MET A 288 -19.05 -8.22 12.88
N PRO A 289 -18.19 -7.67 12.00
CA PRO A 289 -18.28 -7.87 10.55
C PRO A 289 -18.41 -9.34 10.12
N TRP A 290 -17.74 -10.23 10.84
CA TRP A 290 -17.71 -11.64 10.49
C TRP A 290 -18.94 -12.44 10.96
N HIS A 291 -19.86 -11.84 11.74
CA HIS A 291 -21.12 -12.45 12.20
C HIS A 291 -22.38 -11.76 11.66
N ALA A 292 -22.25 -10.76 10.78
CA ALA A 292 -23.39 -10.01 10.28
C ALA A 292 -23.18 -9.58 8.82
N SER A 293 -24.28 -9.22 8.18
CA SER A 293 -24.31 -8.52 6.90
C SER A 293 -24.58 -7.05 7.12
N LEU A 294 -24.14 -6.24 6.16
CA LEU A 294 -24.30 -4.79 6.19
C LEU A 294 -25.31 -4.32 5.14
N VAL A 295 -26.20 -3.40 5.55
CA VAL A 295 -27.05 -2.61 4.68
C VAL A 295 -26.60 -1.15 4.71
N PHE A 296 -26.36 -0.58 3.53
CA PHE A 296 -26.16 0.85 3.36
C PHE A 296 -27.48 1.53 3.02
N LEU A 297 -27.92 2.46 3.87
CA LEU A 297 -29.18 3.17 3.72
C LEU A 297 -29.01 4.42 2.85
N SER A 298 -30.11 4.87 2.23
CA SER A 298 -30.10 6.02 1.32
C SER A 298 -29.80 7.35 2.01
N ASN A 299 -29.91 7.41 3.33
CA ASN A 299 -29.51 8.55 4.15
C ASN A 299 -28.02 8.53 4.57
N GLY A 300 -27.26 7.50 4.20
CA GLY A 300 -25.84 7.34 4.56
C GLY A 300 -25.58 6.51 5.80
N ASP A 301 -26.64 6.15 6.54
CA ASP A 301 -26.51 5.31 7.71
C ASP A 301 -26.20 3.86 7.32
N ILE A 302 -25.49 3.21 8.24
CA ILE A 302 -25.19 1.78 8.16
C ILE A 302 -26.08 1.03 9.14
N LYS A 303 -26.66 -0.06 8.66
CA LYS A 303 -27.41 -1.03 9.47
C LYS A 303 -26.77 -2.40 9.33
N THR A 304 -26.53 -3.11 10.43
CA THR A 304 -26.12 -4.51 10.42
C THR A 304 -27.26 -5.43 10.83
N GLY A 305 -27.13 -6.72 10.48
CA GLY A 305 -28.03 -7.80 10.88
C GLY A 305 -27.87 -9.02 10.00
N ASP A 306 -28.81 -9.96 10.10
CA ASP A 306 -28.76 -11.23 9.38
C ASP A 306 -29.06 -11.05 7.87
N ALA A 307 -28.25 -11.67 7.02
CA ALA A 307 -28.43 -11.67 5.56
C ALA A 307 -29.84 -12.09 5.13
N LYS A 308 -30.40 -13.14 5.76
CA LYS A 308 -31.75 -13.65 5.43
C LYS A 308 -32.83 -12.57 5.55
N ASP A 309 -32.68 -11.65 6.51
CA ASP A 309 -33.65 -10.61 6.76
C ASP A 309 -33.52 -9.47 5.74
N PHE A 310 -32.42 -9.44 4.98
CA PHE A 310 -32.13 -8.36 4.03
C PHE A 310 -32.40 -8.74 2.57
N ARG A 311 -32.22 -10.01 2.20
CA ARG A 311 -32.33 -10.52 0.82
C ARG A 311 -33.55 -10.04 0.05
N ASP A 312 -34.73 -10.03 0.68
CA ASP A 312 -35.98 -9.66 -0.02
C ASP A 312 -36.25 -8.14 -0.02
N ARG A 313 -35.62 -7.40 0.90
CA ARG A 313 -35.92 -5.99 1.16
C ARG A 313 -34.94 -5.02 0.50
N TYR A 314 -33.72 -5.47 0.25
CA TYR A 314 -32.60 -4.64 -0.19
C TYR A 314 -32.00 -5.18 -1.49
N ASP A 315 -31.27 -4.34 -2.21
CA ASP A 315 -30.50 -4.77 -3.38
C ASP A 315 -29.16 -5.32 -2.93
N ILE A 316 -28.73 -6.44 -3.53
CA ILE A 316 -27.40 -6.99 -3.31
C ILE A 316 -26.40 -6.34 -4.26
N ILE A 317 -25.35 -5.75 -3.71
CA ILE A 317 -24.28 -5.15 -4.49
C ILE A 317 -23.14 -6.16 -4.62
N MET A 318 -22.72 -6.40 -5.86
CA MET A 318 -21.67 -7.34 -6.20
C MET A 318 -20.33 -6.61 -6.36
N LYS A 319 -19.23 -7.26 -5.96
CA LYS A 319 -17.85 -6.81 -6.21
C LYS A 319 -17.05 -8.04 -6.64
N ASN A 320 -16.43 -7.99 -7.82
CA ASN A 320 -15.71 -9.13 -8.43
C ASN A 320 -16.56 -10.41 -8.47
N ASP A 321 -17.81 -10.28 -8.94
CA ASP A 321 -18.81 -11.36 -9.02
C ASP A 321 -19.17 -12.04 -7.69
N ARG A 322 -18.88 -11.39 -6.56
CA ARG A 322 -19.24 -11.85 -5.22
C ARG A 322 -20.19 -10.87 -4.53
N PRO A 323 -21.20 -11.34 -3.78
CA PRO A 323 -21.97 -10.50 -2.88
C PRO A 323 -21.07 -9.70 -1.93
N TYR A 324 -21.28 -8.38 -1.85
CA TYR A 324 -20.38 -7.49 -1.10
C TYR A 324 -21.09 -6.69 -0.01
N TYR A 325 -22.32 -6.23 -0.23
CA TYR A 325 -23.18 -5.63 0.80
C TYR A 325 -24.62 -5.50 0.27
N PHE A 326 -25.55 -5.16 1.15
CA PHE A 326 -26.91 -4.78 0.79
C PHE A 326 -27.04 -3.25 0.70
N ARG A 327 -27.89 -2.76 -0.20
CA ARG A 327 -28.21 -1.33 -0.34
C ARG A 327 -29.72 -1.12 -0.33
N GLU A 328 -30.16 -0.04 0.31
CA GLU A 328 -31.56 0.43 0.22
C GLU A 328 -32.00 0.65 -1.22
N ARG A 329 -33.16 0.06 -1.56
CA ARG A 329 -33.85 0.31 -2.83
C ARG A 329 -34.34 1.75 -2.81
N ASN A 330 -33.66 2.60 -3.57
CA ASN A 330 -34.01 4.00 -3.66
C ASN A 330 -33.73 4.52 -5.08
N ALA A 331 -34.65 5.31 -5.64
CA ALA A 331 -34.52 5.92 -6.96
C ALA A 331 -33.31 6.87 -7.06
N LEU A 332 -32.75 7.32 -5.93
CA LEU A 332 -31.49 8.07 -5.87
C LEU A 332 -30.28 7.27 -6.41
N TYR A 333 -30.40 5.94 -6.50
CA TYR A 333 -29.36 5.07 -7.04
C TYR A 333 -29.60 4.61 -8.48
N ASP A 334 -30.67 5.07 -9.12
CA ASP A 334 -30.96 4.80 -10.53
C ASP A 334 -30.30 5.90 -11.38
N TRP A 335 -29.11 5.63 -11.92
CA TRP A 335 -28.32 6.61 -12.68
C TRP A 335 -28.49 6.37 -14.18
N SER A 336 -28.65 7.44 -14.96
CA SER A 336 -28.75 7.33 -16.43
C SER A 336 -27.43 6.93 -17.09
N VAL A 337 -26.34 6.95 -16.33
CA VAL A 337 -24.98 6.65 -16.74
C VAL A 337 -24.30 5.75 -15.70
N PRO A 338 -23.26 4.98 -16.08
CA PRO A 338 -22.52 4.16 -15.12
C PRO A 338 -21.90 4.98 -13.99
N VAL A 339 -22.12 4.58 -12.74
CA VAL A 339 -21.57 5.21 -11.54
C VAL A 339 -21.14 4.11 -10.57
N ASP A 340 -19.86 4.11 -10.19
CA ASP A 340 -19.34 3.27 -9.11
C ASP A 340 -19.40 4.06 -7.79
N ILE A 341 -19.98 3.46 -6.75
CA ILE A 341 -20.18 4.10 -5.45
C ILE A 341 -19.33 3.33 -4.42
N GLN A 342 -18.32 4.00 -3.89
CA GLN A 342 -17.41 3.44 -2.91
C GLN A 342 -17.69 4.02 -1.52
N HIS A 343 -17.85 3.13 -0.56
CA HIS A 343 -18.12 3.47 0.83
C HIS A 343 -16.81 3.41 1.63
N SER A 344 -16.58 4.38 2.52
CA SER A 344 -15.56 4.28 3.55
C SER A 344 -16.13 4.63 4.90
N TYR A 345 -15.35 4.42 5.97
CA TYR A 345 -15.71 4.96 7.27
C TYR A 345 -15.83 6.50 7.17
N LYS A 346 -17.04 7.03 7.40
CA LYS A 346 -17.43 8.47 7.30
C LYS A 346 -17.32 9.13 5.92
N SER A 347 -17.12 8.39 4.83
CA SER A 347 -17.10 9.01 3.49
C SER A 347 -17.79 8.17 2.42
N LEU A 348 -18.23 8.86 1.38
CA LEU A 348 -18.89 8.29 0.22
C LEU A 348 -18.25 8.88 -1.05
N LEU A 349 -17.73 8.02 -1.91
CA LEU A 349 -17.02 8.40 -3.12
C LEU A 349 -17.77 7.92 -4.37
N PHE A 350 -18.18 8.88 -5.20
CA PHE A 350 -18.80 8.62 -6.50
C PHE A 350 -17.74 8.67 -7.60
N LYS A 351 -17.62 7.58 -8.34
CA LYS A 351 -16.67 7.37 -9.42
C LYS A 351 -17.37 7.15 -10.75
N ASN A 352 -16.82 7.73 -11.80
CA ASN A 352 -17.09 7.25 -13.15
C ASN A 352 -16.28 5.95 -13.36
N PRO A 353 -16.91 4.80 -13.63
CA PRO A 353 -16.19 3.55 -13.86
C PRO A 353 -15.44 3.52 -15.20
N GLY A 354 -15.74 4.45 -16.13
CA GLY A 354 -15.03 4.59 -17.41
C GLY A 354 -13.88 5.60 -17.38
N ASP A 355 -12.97 5.47 -18.35
CA ASP A 355 -11.76 6.33 -18.47
C ASP A 355 -12.02 7.71 -19.13
N GLY A 356 -13.26 7.99 -19.55
CA GLY A 356 -13.66 9.24 -20.22
C GLY A 356 -14.30 10.27 -19.28
N GLU A 357 -14.43 11.52 -19.73
CA GLU A 357 -15.31 12.47 -19.05
C GLU A 357 -16.77 12.08 -19.25
N GLN A 358 -17.50 11.94 -18.14
CA GLN A 358 -18.93 11.66 -18.14
C GLN A 358 -19.67 12.85 -17.54
N THR A 359 -20.61 13.43 -18.31
CA THR A 359 -21.45 14.52 -17.83
C THR A 359 -22.76 13.97 -17.30
N LEU A 360 -23.06 14.24 -16.02
CA LEU A 360 -24.35 13.90 -15.42
C LEU A 360 -25.46 14.79 -16.03
N GLN A 361 -26.58 14.17 -16.39
CA GLN A 361 -27.80 14.87 -16.81
C GLN A 361 -28.41 15.67 -15.65
N ALA A 362 -29.34 16.58 -15.95
CA ALA A 362 -29.95 17.45 -14.95
C ALA A 362 -30.55 16.67 -13.76
N ASP A 363 -31.28 15.59 -14.05
CA ASP A 363 -31.91 14.74 -13.03
C ASP A 363 -30.86 14.01 -12.16
N ASP A 364 -29.79 13.50 -12.75
CA ASP A 364 -28.72 12.84 -12.01
C ASP A 364 -27.90 13.82 -11.15
N ARG A 365 -27.73 15.07 -11.61
CA ARG A 365 -27.14 16.13 -10.78
C ARG A 365 -28.03 16.46 -9.57
N LEU A 366 -29.35 16.45 -9.75
CA LEU A 366 -30.29 16.63 -8.64
C LEU A 366 -30.25 15.45 -7.65
N LYS A 367 -30.15 14.21 -8.14
CA LYS A 367 -29.96 13.02 -7.29
C LYS A 367 -28.68 13.13 -6.47
N LEU A 368 -27.56 13.48 -7.11
CA LEU A 368 -26.27 13.69 -6.43
C LEU A 368 -26.36 14.79 -5.37
N ALA A 369 -26.98 15.93 -5.69
CA ALA A 369 -27.18 17.01 -4.72
C ALA A 369 -28.03 16.56 -3.53
N HIS A 370 -29.08 15.77 -3.77
CA HIS A 370 -29.91 15.21 -2.70
C HIS A 370 -29.11 14.24 -1.82
N ILE A 371 -28.29 13.36 -2.42
CA ILE A 371 -27.39 12.47 -1.69
C ILE A 371 -26.43 13.27 -0.79
N ILE A 372 -25.80 14.32 -1.32
CA ILE A 372 -24.89 15.19 -0.54
C ILE A 372 -25.60 15.78 0.69
N VAL A 373 -26.85 16.23 0.53
CA VAL A 373 -27.64 16.78 1.64
C VAL A 373 -28.03 15.71 2.67
N LEU A 374 -28.42 14.53 2.20
CA LEU A 374 -28.79 13.41 3.08
C LEU A 374 -27.60 12.92 3.90
N HIS A 375 -26.42 12.89 3.30
CA HIS A 375 -25.18 12.40 3.89
C HIS A 375 -24.36 13.51 4.55
N LYS A 376 -25.00 14.57 5.06
CA LYS A 376 -24.31 15.76 5.63
C LYS A 376 -23.28 15.44 6.74
N ASP A 377 -23.47 14.32 7.44
CA ASP A 377 -22.58 13.86 8.51
C ASP A 377 -21.40 13.01 7.96
N HIS A 378 -21.35 12.80 6.65
CA HIS A 378 -20.32 12.09 5.90
C HIS A 378 -19.69 13.01 4.85
N THR A 379 -18.43 12.76 4.52
CA THR A 379 -17.78 13.47 3.41
C THR A 379 -18.19 12.82 2.09
N VAL A 380 -19.01 13.52 1.30
CA VAL A 380 -19.36 13.08 -0.06
C VAL A 380 -18.41 13.72 -1.07
N THR A 381 -17.66 12.91 -1.79
CA THR A 381 -16.73 13.38 -2.81
C THR A 381 -17.12 12.84 -4.17
N THR A 382 -17.18 13.71 -5.17
CA THR A 382 -17.22 13.31 -6.58
C THR A 382 -15.82 13.37 -7.13
N SER A 383 -15.33 12.26 -7.65
CA SER A 383 -14.18 12.30 -8.54
C SER A 383 -14.67 12.27 -9.98
N THR A 384 -14.34 13.28 -10.78
CA THR A 384 -14.05 12.99 -12.19
C THR A 384 -12.92 12.00 -12.14
N VAL A 385 -13.23 10.77 -12.50
CA VAL A 385 -12.21 9.77 -12.68
C VAL A 385 -11.43 10.20 -13.92
N HIS A 386 -10.42 11.06 -13.72
CA HIS A 386 -9.11 10.70 -14.23
C HIS A 386 -8.62 9.55 -13.36
N CYS A 387 -9.19 8.36 -13.59
CA CYS A 387 -8.42 7.16 -13.34
C CYS A 387 -7.27 7.30 -14.33
N ARG A 388 -6.11 7.76 -13.86
CA ARG A 388 -4.96 6.96 -14.23
C ARG A 388 -5.19 5.66 -13.48
N SER A 389 -5.80 4.70 -14.17
CA SER A 389 -6.11 3.39 -13.63
C SER A 389 -4.87 2.89 -12.86
N LEU A 390 -5.00 2.70 -11.55
CA LEU A 390 -4.32 1.58 -10.90
C LEU A 390 -5.08 0.35 -11.39
N SER A 391 -4.75 -0.14 -12.58
CA SER A 391 -5.43 -1.27 -13.18
C SER A 391 -5.05 -2.53 -12.38
N THR A 392 -6.00 -3.09 -11.64
CA THR A 392 -5.94 -4.46 -11.10
C THR A 392 -6.69 -5.45 -12.01
N THR A 393 -6.85 -5.10 -13.27
CA THR A 393 -7.12 -6.05 -14.35
C THR A 393 -6.31 -5.56 -15.54
N PRO A 394 -5.53 -6.41 -16.24
CA PRO A 394 -4.66 -5.95 -17.30
C PRO A 394 -5.51 -5.31 -18.38
N MET A 395 -5.47 -3.98 -18.47
CA MET A 395 -5.81 -3.31 -19.70
C MET A 395 -4.80 -3.78 -20.74
N ARG A 396 -5.22 -4.81 -21.49
CA ARG A 396 -4.65 -5.11 -22.79
C ARG A 396 -4.94 -3.89 -23.64
N ASN A 397 -4.04 -2.93 -23.58
CA ASN A 397 -4.01 -1.81 -24.48
C ASN A 397 -3.57 -2.43 -25.81
N GLU A 398 -4.54 -2.94 -26.59
CA GLU A 398 -4.27 -3.76 -27.78
C GLU A 398 -3.47 -3.02 -28.87
N ASN A 399 -3.14 -1.73 -28.65
CA ASN A 399 -2.35 -0.89 -29.55
C ASN A 399 -1.11 -0.19 -28.94
N ARG A 400 -0.70 -0.42 -27.67
CA ARG A 400 0.63 0.07 -27.20
C ARG A 400 1.64 -1.07 -27.28
N THR A 401 2.58 -0.94 -28.22
CA THR A 401 3.72 -1.85 -28.35
C THR A 401 4.53 -1.86 -27.06
N LYS A 402 4.76 -3.06 -26.51
CA LYS A 402 5.63 -3.28 -25.35
C LYS A 402 7.01 -2.64 -25.63
N PRO A 403 7.58 -1.83 -24.71
CA PRO A 403 8.91 -1.28 -24.91
C PRO A 403 9.94 -2.42 -24.99
N LEU A 404 10.93 -2.33 -25.86
CA LEU A 404 11.97 -3.37 -26.01
C LEU A 404 13.38 -2.78 -26.01
N HIS A 405 13.55 -1.54 -26.46
CA HIS A 405 14.86 -0.99 -26.74
C HIS A 405 15.25 0.12 -25.74
N PHE A 406 16.16 -0.21 -24.83
CA PHE A 406 16.63 0.67 -23.75
C PHE A 406 17.94 1.34 -24.12
N HIS A 407 18.00 2.66 -23.95
CA HIS A 407 19.17 3.48 -24.22
C HIS A 407 19.64 4.18 -22.95
N VAL A 408 20.94 4.12 -22.66
CA VAL A 408 21.55 4.70 -21.46
C VAL A 408 22.67 5.66 -21.85
N PRO A 409 22.49 6.99 -21.72
CA PRO A 409 23.56 7.94 -21.95
C PRO A 409 24.52 7.96 -20.73
N LEU A 410 25.80 7.71 -20.99
CA LEU A 410 26.88 7.64 -20.03
C LEU A 410 27.77 8.88 -20.12
N PHE A 411 28.26 9.30 -18.96
CA PHE A 411 29.17 10.43 -18.79
C PHE A 411 30.18 10.13 -17.67
N PRO A 412 31.37 10.74 -17.68
CA PRO A 412 32.34 10.56 -16.60
C PRO A 412 31.78 10.94 -15.23
N GLY A 413 31.95 10.06 -14.25
CA GLY A 413 31.35 10.23 -12.93
C GLY A 413 29.91 9.74 -12.83
N VAL A 414 29.49 8.85 -13.72
CA VAL A 414 28.18 8.15 -13.62
C VAL A 414 28.18 7.18 -12.44
N GLN A 415 27.07 7.13 -11.69
CA GLN A 415 26.92 6.18 -10.60
C GLN A 415 26.57 4.79 -11.13
N LEU A 416 27.44 3.80 -10.91
CA LEU A 416 27.34 2.47 -11.50
C LEU A 416 25.97 1.81 -11.26
N LEU A 417 25.51 1.80 -10.01
CA LEU A 417 24.27 1.13 -9.65
C LEU A 417 23.00 1.88 -10.10
N ASP A 418 23.11 3.13 -10.54
CA ASP A 418 21.96 3.88 -11.06
C ASP A 418 21.47 3.33 -12.41
N PHE A 419 22.30 2.57 -13.13
CA PHE A 419 21.87 1.85 -14.33
C PHE A 419 22.13 0.34 -14.20
N ALA A 420 23.23 -0.11 -13.60
CA ALA A 420 23.52 -1.54 -13.50
C ALA A 420 22.46 -2.31 -12.70
N GLY A 421 21.94 -1.74 -11.60
CA GLY A 421 20.87 -2.38 -10.81
C GLY A 421 19.58 -2.57 -11.62
N PRO A 422 19.02 -1.50 -12.21
CA PRO A 422 17.92 -1.64 -13.15
C PRO A 422 18.20 -2.60 -14.31
N LEU A 423 19.36 -2.52 -14.95
CA LEU A 423 19.67 -3.40 -16.07
C LEU A 423 19.72 -4.88 -15.66
N ASP A 424 20.04 -5.20 -14.42
CA ASP A 424 20.01 -6.59 -13.93
C ASP A 424 18.58 -7.15 -13.85
N VAL A 425 17.60 -6.31 -13.48
CA VAL A 425 16.16 -6.63 -13.55
C VAL A 425 15.74 -6.93 -14.99
N LEU A 426 16.19 -6.12 -15.96
CA LEU A 426 15.90 -6.34 -17.40
C LEU A 426 16.63 -7.56 -17.96
N SER A 427 17.86 -7.83 -17.49
CA SER A 427 18.65 -9.01 -17.87
C SER A 427 17.95 -10.31 -17.48
N LEU A 428 17.36 -10.35 -16.28
CA LEU A 428 16.51 -11.49 -15.90
C LEU A 428 15.22 -11.55 -16.71
N ARG A 429 14.68 -10.40 -17.11
CA ARG A 429 13.47 -10.37 -17.93
C ARG A 429 13.70 -10.78 -19.39
N SER A 430 14.87 -10.54 -19.97
CA SER A 430 15.18 -10.91 -21.36
C SER A 430 15.25 -12.42 -21.59
N GLN A 431 15.37 -13.21 -20.53
CA GLN A 431 15.43 -14.68 -20.59
C GLN A 431 14.09 -15.35 -20.97
N TYR A 432 13.01 -14.58 -21.12
CA TYR A 432 11.68 -15.11 -21.41
C TYR A 432 11.27 -14.86 -22.87
N PRO A 433 10.54 -15.79 -23.51
CA PRO A 433 10.18 -15.69 -24.94
C PRO A 433 9.51 -14.37 -25.33
N GLU A 434 8.59 -13.86 -24.50
CA GLU A 434 7.80 -12.64 -24.72
C GLU A 434 8.57 -11.32 -24.56
N THR A 435 9.83 -11.41 -24.14
CA THR A 435 10.77 -10.29 -23.94
C THR A 435 12.16 -10.61 -24.50
N SER A 436 12.27 -11.65 -25.33
CA SER A 436 13.51 -12.08 -25.98
C SER A 436 14.10 -11.03 -26.92
N GLY A 437 13.27 -10.07 -27.37
CA GLY A 437 13.69 -8.92 -28.19
C GLY A 437 14.20 -7.71 -27.41
N LEU A 438 14.36 -7.80 -26.07
CA LEU A 438 14.92 -6.70 -25.28
C LEU A 438 16.35 -6.39 -25.75
N THR A 439 16.65 -5.11 -26.01
CA THR A 439 18.00 -4.65 -26.34
C THR A 439 18.44 -3.52 -25.42
N LEU A 440 19.75 -3.44 -25.22
CA LEU A 440 20.43 -2.37 -24.48
C LEU A 440 21.40 -1.67 -25.42
N THR A 441 21.45 -0.34 -25.35
CA THR A 441 22.45 0.48 -26.04
C THR A 441 23.02 1.50 -25.07
N LEU A 442 24.32 1.40 -24.81
CA LEU A 442 25.09 2.32 -23.99
C LEU A 442 25.70 3.41 -24.89
N LEU A 443 25.38 4.67 -24.63
CA LEU A 443 25.81 5.79 -25.46
C LEU A 443 26.76 6.71 -24.70
N SER A 444 27.76 7.26 -25.37
CA SER A 444 28.58 8.33 -24.78
C SER A 444 29.09 9.29 -25.85
N SER A 445 29.85 10.32 -25.46
CA SER A 445 30.47 11.25 -26.42
C SER A 445 31.61 10.63 -27.23
N THR A 446 32.21 9.54 -26.72
CA THR A 446 33.27 8.76 -27.37
C THR A 446 33.04 7.27 -27.10
N LEU A 447 33.77 6.39 -27.79
CA LEU A 447 33.81 4.95 -27.47
C LEU A 447 34.85 4.59 -26.40
N GLU A 448 35.55 5.57 -25.84
CA GLU A 448 36.51 5.30 -24.76
C GLU A 448 35.77 4.86 -23.48
N PRO A 449 36.34 3.96 -22.65
CA PRO A 449 35.68 3.49 -21.44
C PRO A 449 35.31 4.64 -20.48
N VAL A 450 34.02 4.77 -20.19
CA VAL A 450 33.46 5.80 -19.32
C VAL A 450 33.68 5.42 -17.87
N SER A 451 34.34 6.31 -17.14
CA SER A 451 34.68 6.14 -15.73
C SER A 451 33.47 6.42 -14.82
N THR A 452 33.27 5.59 -13.80
CA THR A 452 32.26 5.82 -12.75
C THR A 452 32.68 6.89 -11.74
N LYS A 453 33.99 7.19 -11.66
CA LYS A 453 34.51 8.41 -11.03
C LYS A 453 34.61 9.56 -12.03
N PRO A 454 34.65 10.83 -11.59
CA PRO A 454 34.87 11.95 -12.52
C PRO A 454 36.33 11.93 -12.98
N VAL A 455 36.62 11.11 -13.99
CA VAL A 455 37.90 10.99 -14.66
C VAL A 455 37.64 11.18 -16.14
N PRO A 456 38.26 12.18 -16.80
CA PRO A 456 38.05 12.42 -18.22
C PRO A 456 38.44 11.20 -19.07
N PRO A 457 37.83 11.01 -20.24
CA PRO A 457 38.33 10.08 -21.25
C PRO A 457 39.81 10.35 -21.57
N PRO A 458 40.62 9.32 -21.89
CA PRO A 458 42.04 9.50 -22.21
C PRO A 458 42.32 10.54 -23.30
N SER A 459 41.43 10.70 -24.29
CA SER A 459 41.59 11.69 -25.35
C SER A 459 41.14 13.11 -24.97
N ALA A 460 40.56 13.31 -23.77
CA ALA A 460 40.01 14.58 -23.36
C ALA A 460 41.10 15.63 -23.10
N ARG A 461 40.88 16.85 -23.61
CA ARG A 461 41.73 18.03 -23.35
C ARG A 461 41.16 18.91 -22.24
N TRP A 462 40.53 18.30 -21.24
CA TRP A 462 39.93 18.96 -20.10
C TRP A 462 40.01 18.06 -18.87
N ASN A 463 39.87 18.62 -17.68
CA ASN A 463 39.89 17.87 -16.43
C ASN A 463 38.80 18.35 -15.45
N PHE A 464 38.66 17.66 -14.32
CA PHE A 464 37.80 18.07 -13.21
C PHE A 464 38.63 18.68 -12.08
N ASN A 465 38.09 19.69 -11.41
CA ASN A 465 38.63 20.13 -10.11
C ASN A 465 38.11 19.18 -9.02
N LEU A 466 38.94 18.21 -8.64
CA LEU A 466 38.65 17.24 -7.60
C LEU A 466 39.35 17.62 -6.29
N PRO A 467 38.76 17.29 -5.13
CA PRO A 467 39.43 17.44 -3.85
C PRO A 467 40.81 16.74 -3.85
N PRO A 468 41.84 17.34 -3.22
CA PRO A 468 43.14 16.70 -3.06
C PRO A 468 43.02 15.30 -2.44
N GLY A 469 43.79 14.34 -2.95
CA GLY A 469 43.77 12.95 -2.47
C GLY A 469 42.59 12.09 -2.96
N THR A 470 41.77 12.58 -3.90
CA THR A 470 40.72 11.76 -4.53
C THR A 470 41.34 10.53 -5.18
N ASN A 471 41.02 9.34 -4.68
CA ASN A 471 41.46 8.08 -5.26
C ASN A 471 40.78 7.88 -6.62
N THR A 472 41.54 7.92 -7.71
CA THR A 472 41.07 7.64 -9.08
C THR A 472 41.48 6.25 -9.59
N SER A 473 42.24 5.48 -8.81
CA SER A 473 42.74 4.15 -9.20
C SER A 473 41.70 3.04 -8.99
N PHE A 474 40.89 3.10 -7.92
CA PHE A 474 39.76 2.18 -7.74
C PHE A 474 38.54 2.71 -8.48
N ASN A 475 38.39 2.34 -9.76
CA ASN A 475 37.47 3.03 -10.65
C ASN A 475 36.93 2.09 -11.76
N PRO A 476 35.76 1.49 -11.56
CA PRO A 476 35.07 0.76 -12.62
C PRO A 476 34.85 1.66 -13.84
N LYS A 477 35.04 1.08 -15.03
CA LYS A 477 34.80 1.73 -16.32
C LYS A 477 33.85 0.89 -17.16
N VAL A 478 33.04 1.56 -17.97
CA VAL A 478 31.99 0.96 -18.80
C VAL A 478 32.28 1.31 -20.25
N VAL A 479 32.23 0.34 -21.15
CA VAL A 479 32.50 0.56 -22.58
C VAL A 479 31.18 0.94 -23.28
N PRO A 480 31.09 2.09 -23.95
CA PRO A 480 29.92 2.46 -24.76
C PRO A 480 29.82 1.62 -26.04
N ASP A 481 28.60 1.39 -26.52
CA ASP A 481 28.32 0.69 -27.77
C ASP A 481 28.39 1.64 -28.98
N VAL A 482 27.94 2.88 -28.80
CA VAL A 482 27.81 3.88 -29.88
C VAL A 482 28.03 5.29 -29.33
N THR A 483 28.50 6.20 -30.18
CA THR A 483 28.58 7.61 -29.79
C THR A 483 27.22 8.32 -29.95
N PHE A 484 26.99 9.41 -29.19
CA PHE A 484 25.81 10.26 -29.39
C PHE A 484 25.70 10.74 -30.85
N GLN A 485 26.82 11.15 -31.45
CA GLN A 485 26.85 11.65 -32.81
C GLN A 485 26.52 10.57 -33.85
N ASP A 486 27.04 9.35 -33.67
CA ASP A 486 26.76 8.25 -34.59
C ASP A 486 25.29 7.82 -34.53
N TYR A 487 24.70 7.78 -33.32
CA TYR A 487 23.28 7.50 -33.14
C TYR A 487 22.40 8.57 -33.81
N LEU A 488 22.68 9.86 -33.56
CA LEU A 488 21.95 10.96 -34.20
C LEU A 488 22.09 10.95 -35.72
N SER A 489 23.28 10.60 -36.23
CA SER A 489 23.51 10.47 -37.67
C SER A 489 22.72 9.30 -38.27
N ALA A 490 22.58 8.19 -37.55
CA ALA A 490 21.74 7.07 -37.97
C ALA A 490 20.24 7.43 -37.97
N VAL A 491 19.77 8.15 -36.94
CA VAL A 491 18.39 8.70 -36.90
C VAL A 491 18.13 9.60 -38.12
N ALA A 492 19.06 10.51 -38.43
CA ALA A 492 18.93 11.42 -39.57
C ALA A 492 18.91 10.72 -40.93
N ARG A 493 19.60 9.58 -41.06
CA ARG A 493 19.61 8.75 -42.29
C ARG A 493 18.42 7.79 -42.39
N GLY A 494 17.67 7.59 -41.31
CA GLY A 494 16.60 6.59 -41.25
C GLY A 494 17.11 5.16 -41.04
N ASP A 495 18.34 4.99 -40.54
CA ASP A 495 19.00 3.69 -40.35
C ASP A 495 18.62 3.01 -39.01
N ILE A 496 17.47 3.37 -38.44
CA ILE A 496 16.97 2.86 -37.16
C ILE A 496 15.79 1.92 -37.42
N ALA A 497 15.92 0.65 -37.04
CA ALA A 497 14.90 -0.36 -37.32
C ALA A 497 14.71 -1.36 -36.17
N ASP A 498 13.44 -1.74 -35.92
CA ASP A 498 13.09 -2.74 -34.92
C ASP A 498 13.69 -4.13 -35.27
N ASN A 499 13.61 -4.53 -36.55
CA ASN A 499 13.88 -5.90 -37.02
C ASN A 499 15.31 -6.14 -37.58
N GLY A 500 16.25 -5.21 -37.41
CA GLY A 500 17.60 -5.37 -37.96
C GLY A 500 18.39 -6.53 -37.34
N THR A 501 19.31 -7.11 -38.11
CA THR A 501 20.27 -8.15 -37.67
C THR A 501 21.11 -7.68 -36.49
N ASP A 502 21.72 -8.61 -35.75
CA ASP A 502 22.68 -8.31 -34.69
C ASP A 502 23.71 -7.27 -35.19
N GLY A 503 23.75 -6.09 -34.56
CA GLY A 503 24.58 -4.93 -34.96
C GLY A 503 23.84 -3.70 -35.51
N SER A 504 22.55 -3.76 -35.87
CA SER A 504 21.78 -2.56 -36.27
C SER A 504 21.39 -1.71 -35.05
N LEU A 505 21.48 -0.38 -35.15
CA LEU A 505 20.97 0.52 -34.10
C LEU A 505 19.45 0.43 -33.96
N LYS A 506 18.97 0.41 -32.71
CA LYS A 506 17.56 0.23 -32.37
C LYS A 506 16.89 1.58 -32.03
N PRO A 507 15.57 1.70 -32.22
CA PRO A 507 14.83 2.89 -31.80
C PRO A 507 14.82 3.05 -30.27
N ILE A 508 14.59 4.27 -29.77
CA ILE A 508 14.51 4.51 -28.32
C ILE A 508 13.08 4.26 -27.84
N ASP A 509 12.81 3.11 -27.24
CA ASP A 509 11.58 2.93 -26.47
C ASP A 509 11.70 3.61 -25.12
N VAL A 510 12.81 3.32 -24.43
CA VAL A 510 13.07 3.82 -23.08
C VAL A 510 14.43 4.48 -23.01
N LEU A 511 14.46 5.75 -22.61
CA LEU A 511 15.68 6.48 -22.30
C LEU A 511 15.91 6.46 -20.78
N LEU A 512 16.90 5.69 -20.32
CA LEU A 512 17.24 5.57 -18.89
C LEU A 512 18.46 6.44 -18.57
N ILE A 513 18.25 7.51 -17.81
CA ILE A 513 19.23 8.54 -17.50
C ILE A 513 19.74 8.35 -16.06
N PRO A 514 20.99 7.86 -15.87
CA PRO A 514 21.56 7.66 -14.54
C PRO A 514 22.03 8.99 -13.93
N GLY A 515 22.23 8.98 -12.61
CA GLY A 515 22.84 10.08 -11.88
C GLY A 515 24.34 9.86 -11.64
N GLY A 516 24.84 10.53 -10.61
CA GLY A 516 26.21 10.38 -10.12
C GLY A 516 26.90 11.71 -9.84
N PRO A 517 28.11 11.66 -9.26
CA PRO A 517 28.89 12.87 -8.97
C PRO A 517 29.18 13.71 -10.22
N GLY A 518 29.22 13.10 -11.40
CA GLY A 518 29.46 13.79 -12.67
C GLY A 518 28.38 14.80 -13.06
N THR A 519 27.14 14.67 -12.56
CA THR A 519 26.02 15.56 -12.95
C THR A 519 26.14 16.99 -12.44
N ARG A 520 27.10 17.24 -11.55
CA ARG A 520 27.26 18.49 -10.80
C ARG A 520 28.68 19.05 -10.90
N LEU A 521 29.43 18.57 -11.89
CA LEU A 521 30.79 19.00 -12.17
C LEU A 521 30.84 19.70 -13.51
N ASP A 522 31.78 20.63 -13.61
CA ASP A 522 32.12 21.31 -14.83
C ASP A 522 33.48 20.84 -15.32
N ARG A 523 33.68 20.91 -16.63
CA ARG A 523 34.94 20.62 -17.28
C ARG A 523 35.83 21.86 -17.23
N ILE A 524 37.10 21.63 -16.96
CA ILE A 524 38.13 22.66 -16.87
C ILE A 524 39.10 22.45 -18.01
N HIS A 525 39.12 23.41 -18.91
CA HIS A 525 39.97 23.40 -20.07
C HIS A 525 41.30 24.14 -19.76
N PRO A 526 42.45 23.67 -20.28
CA PRO A 526 43.73 24.34 -20.09
C PRO A 526 43.77 25.77 -20.63
N ASP A 527 43.02 26.05 -21.69
CA ASP A 527 42.85 27.40 -22.24
C ASP A 527 41.74 28.15 -21.48
N PRO A 528 42.05 29.26 -20.77
CA PRO A 528 41.05 30.05 -20.05
C PRO A 528 40.03 30.74 -20.97
N ALA A 529 40.29 30.82 -22.28
CA ALA A 529 39.33 31.33 -23.26
C ALA A 529 38.23 30.29 -23.60
N GLU A 530 38.44 29.01 -23.26
CA GLU A 530 37.42 27.98 -23.43
C GLU A 530 36.35 28.09 -22.33
N THR A 531 35.08 28.01 -22.74
CA THR A 531 33.95 28.20 -21.83
C THR A 531 33.89 27.05 -20.82
N LYS A 532 33.60 27.37 -19.55
CA LYS A 532 33.29 26.37 -18.53
C LYS A 532 31.99 25.66 -18.92
N ILE A 533 32.09 24.39 -19.32
CA ILE A 533 30.97 23.59 -19.81
C ILE A 533 30.59 22.54 -18.77
N SER A 534 29.29 22.34 -18.56
CA SER A 534 28.79 21.26 -17.70
C SER A 534 29.29 19.91 -18.20
N ASN A 535 29.69 19.03 -17.30
CA ASN A 535 30.16 17.69 -17.67
C ASN A 535 29.11 16.87 -18.44
N THR A 536 27.83 17.12 -18.20
CA THR A 536 26.70 16.43 -18.84
C THR A 536 26.15 17.20 -20.03
N GLN A 537 26.83 18.23 -20.54
CA GLN A 537 26.31 19.07 -21.63
C GLN A 537 25.95 18.24 -22.87
N GLU A 538 26.83 17.36 -23.34
CA GLU A 538 26.54 16.53 -24.50
C GLU A 538 25.42 15.51 -24.24
N VAL A 539 25.24 15.08 -22.99
CA VAL A 539 24.10 14.24 -22.61
C VAL A 539 22.80 15.04 -22.72
N GLN A 540 22.79 16.29 -22.25
CA GLN A 540 21.64 17.18 -22.36
C GLN A 540 21.30 17.48 -23.83
N ASP A 541 22.32 17.72 -24.66
CA ASP A 541 22.15 18.00 -26.08
C ASP A 541 21.63 16.78 -26.84
N PHE A 542 22.18 15.60 -26.54
CA PHE A 542 21.68 14.32 -27.06
C PHE A 542 20.22 14.09 -26.66
N ILE A 543 19.88 14.24 -25.36
CA ILE A 543 18.51 14.06 -24.86
C ILE A 543 17.53 14.98 -25.60
N LYS A 544 17.86 16.26 -25.79
CA LYS A 544 17.01 17.20 -26.55
C LYS A 544 16.82 16.73 -27.99
N ALA A 545 17.90 16.31 -28.65
CA ALA A 545 17.86 15.88 -30.05
C ALA A 545 17.03 14.59 -30.26
N VAL A 546 17.00 13.69 -29.28
CA VAL A 546 16.21 12.44 -29.37
C VAL A 546 14.85 12.51 -28.67
N ALA A 547 14.49 13.63 -28.02
CA ALA A 547 13.27 13.72 -27.22
C ALA A 547 12.01 13.35 -28.01
N SER A 548 11.89 13.84 -29.24
CA SER A 548 10.78 13.53 -30.13
C SER A 548 10.88 12.14 -30.77
N HIS A 549 11.95 11.38 -30.53
CA HIS A 549 12.15 10.01 -31.02
C HIS A 549 11.92 8.95 -29.94
N VAL A 550 11.79 9.35 -28.67
CA VAL A 550 11.41 8.43 -27.57
C VAL A 550 9.98 7.94 -27.82
N ARG A 551 9.78 6.61 -27.86
CA ARG A 551 8.49 5.99 -28.22
C ARG A 551 7.61 5.67 -27.02
N HIS A 552 8.20 5.43 -25.83
CA HIS A 552 7.44 4.94 -24.69
C HIS A 552 7.73 5.68 -23.37
N SER A 553 8.98 5.72 -22.91
CA SER A 553 9.30 6.28 -21.59
C SER A 553 10.66 6.96 -21.48
N VAL A 554 10.76 7.88 -20.53
CA VAL A 554 12.03 8.36 -19.96
C VAL A 554 12.09 7.94 -18.50
N ILE A 555 13.18 7.30 -18.10
CA ILE A 555 13.44 6.90 -16.72
C ILE A 555 14.65 7.68 -16.22
N THR A 556 14.57 8.30 -15.06
CA THR A 556 15.71 8.99 -14.43
C THR A 556 15.97 8.41 -13.06
N ILE A 557 17.23 8.17 -12.71
CA ILE A 557 17.60 7.64 -11.39
C ILE A 557 18.57 8.61 -10.71
N CYS A 558 18.37 8.85 -9.41
CA CYS A 558 19.21 9.73 -8.61
C CYS A 558 19.26 11.15 -9.21
N THR A 559 20.46 11.72 -9.38
CA THR A 559 20.65 13.02 -10.01
C THR A 559 20.48 12.99 -11.53
N GLY A 560 20.10 11.87 -12.14
CA GLY A 560 19.71 11.83 -13.56
C GLY A 560 18.51 12.73 -13.86
N SER A 561 17.62 12.93 -12.89
CA SER A 561 16.51 13.89 -13.02
C SER A 561 16.99 15.34 -13.06
N HIS A 562 18.16 15.67 -12.50
CA HIS A 562 18.78 16.99 -12.65
C HIS A 562 19.20 17.24 -14.10
N VAL A 563 19.81 16.24 -14.75
CA VAL A 563 20.22 16.31 -16.16
C VAL A 563 19.00 16.53 -17.05
N LEU A 564 17.94 15.73 -16.85
CA LEU A 564 16.70 15.90 -17.61
C LEU A 564 16.02 17.24 -17.31
N ALA A 565 16.01 17.71 -16.06
CA ALA A 565 15.46 19.01 -15.70
C ALA A 565 16.16 20.17 -16.42
N GLN A 566 17.49 20.10 -16.56
CA GLN A 566 18.26 21.12 -17.27
C GLN A 566 17.92 21.23 -18.76
N THR A 567 17.36 20.18 -19.37
CA THR A 567 16.88 20.23 -20.76
C THR A 567 15.56 20.98 -20.93
N GLY A 568 14.81 21.21 -19.84
CA GLY A 568 13.45 21.74 -19.88
C GLY A 568 12.35 20.69 -20.10
N LEU A 569 12.70 19.43 -20.36
CA LEU A 569 11.73 18.36 -20.61
C LEU A 569 10.93 17.93 -19.36
N LEU A 570 11.35 18.34 -18.16
CA LEU A 570 10.60 18.14 -16.90
C LEU A 570 9.77 19.36 -16.48
N ASN A 571 9.73 20.44 -17.26
CA ASN A 571 8.98 21.63 -16.87
C ASN A 571 7.51 21.29 -16.61
N ASN A 572 7.01 21.67 -15.44
CA ASN A 572 5.65 21.45 -14.93
C ASN A 572 5.24 19.99 -14.69
N LEU A 573 6.18 19.04 -14.82
CA LEU A 573 5.96 17.63 -14.53
C LEU A 573 6.40 17.29 -13.10
N ASP A 574 5.72 16.31 -12.50
CA ASP A 574 6.11 15.75 -11.21
C ASP A 574 7.36 14.88 -11.35
N ALA A 575 8.37 15.14 -10.50
CA ALA A 575 9.59 14.34 -10.47
C ALA A 575 10.20 14.29 -9.07
N THR A 576 11.05 13.30 -8.81
CA THR A 576 11.89 13.21 -7.61
C THR A 576 13.38 13.06 -7.98
N THR A 577 14.25 13.12 -6.98
CA THR A 577 15.70 12.90 -7.09
C THR A 577 16.21 12.33 -5.77
N ASN A 578 17.51 11.98 -5.67
CA ASN A 578 18.03 11.38 -4.45
C ASN A 578 17.94 12.32 -3.25
N SER A 579 17.54 11.78 -2.10
CA SER A 579 17.27 12.58 -0.89
C SER A 579 18.48 13.42 -0.45
N ALA A 580 19.70 12.89 -0.62
CA ALA A 580 20.93 13.59 -0.27
C ALA A 580 21.24 14.83 -1.13
N ARG A 581 20.65 14.95 -2.32
CA ARG A 581 20.80 16.11 -3.21
C ARG A 581 19.48 16.75 -3.59
N PHE A 582 18.39 16.36 -2.92
CA PHE A 582 17.06 16.87 -3.23
C PHE A 582 17.03 18.39 -3.18
N LYS A 583 17.57 19.00 -2.11
CA LYS A 583 17.67 20.46 -1.99
C LYS A 583 18.51 21.06 -3.13
N ASP A 584 19.73 20.55 -3.34
CA ASP A 584 20.65 21.05 -4.38
C ASP A 584 20.01 21.05 -5.78
N VAL A 585 19.28 19.99 -6.13
CA VAL A 585 18.65 19.81 -7.44
C VAL A 585 17.36 20.63 -7.56
N SER A 586 16.50 20.59 -6.55
CA SER A 586 15.18 21.25 -6.57
C SER A 586 15.27 22.77 -6.47
N THR A 587 16.29 23.29 -5.77
CA THR A 587 16.54 24.73 -5.64
C THR A 587 17.69 25.20 -6.52
N ALA A 588 18.15 24.39 -7.48
CA ALA A 588 19.19 24.78 -8.41
C ALA A 588 18.80 26.10 -9.09
N ASN A 589 19.73 27.05 -9.17
CA ASN A 589 19.52 28.33 -9.86
C ASN A 589 19.59 28.13 -11.39
N HIS A 590 18.72 27.27 -11.90
CA HIS A 590 18.59 26.94 -13.30
C HIS A 590 17.11 27.13 -13.71
N PRO A 591 16.82 27.92 -14.76
CA PRO A 591 15.44 28.33 -15.09
C PRO A 591 14.45 27.18 -15.30
N HIS A 592 14.94 26.01 -15.73
CA HIS A 592 14.11 24.83 -15.94
C HIS A 592 13.92 23.99 -14.66
N SER A 593 14.93 23.89 -13.81
CA SER A 593 14.85 23.09 -12.58
C SER A 593 13.81 23.64 -11.61
N GLN A 594 13.61 24.97 -11.60
CA GLN A 594 12.58 25.63 -10.78
C GLN A 594 11.15 25.42 -11.30
N LYS A 595 10.98 24.99 -12.55
CA LYS A 595 9.67 24.72 -13.15
C LYS A 595 9.21 23.28 -12.93
N VAL A 596 10.07 22.40 -12.44
CA VAL A 596 9.73 21.00 -12.13
C VAL A 596 8.94 20.96 -10.83
N LYS A 597 7.90 20.12 -10.76
CA LYS A 597 7.11 19.90 -9.55
C LYS A 597 7.79 18.83 -8.70
N TRP A 598 8.81 19.24 -7.95
CA TRP A 598 9.62 18.31 -7.15
C TRP A 598 8.84 17.68 -6.00
N GLN A 599 8.81 16.34 -5.95
CA GLN A 599 8.13 15.55 -4.94
C GLN A 599 9.15 15.03 -3.91
N ALA A 600 9.20 15.67 -2.74
CA ALA A 600 10.07 15.23 -1.65
C ALA A 600 9.59 13.89 -1.04
N ASN A 601 10.52 13.15 -0.41
CA ASN A 601 10.23 11.91 0.35
C ASN A 601 9.53 10.80 -0.46
N ARG A 602 9.69 10.78 -1.79
CA ARG A 602 9.23 9.70 -2.66
C ARG A 602 10.40 8.82 -3.11
N ARG A 603 10.24 7.50 -3.04
CA ARG A 603 11.20 6.54 -3.64
C ARG A 603 11.24 6.75 -5.15
N TRP A 604 10.07 6.86 -5.78
CA TRP A 604 9.95 7.18 -7.19
C TRP A 604 8.62 7.90 -7.48
N VAL A 605 8.53 8.51 -8.66
CA VAL A 605 7.37 9.23 -9.18
C VAL A 605 7.18 8.84 -10.64
N ARG A 606 5.94 8.55 -11.03
CA ARG A 606 5.53 8.33 -12.42
C ARG A 606 4.59 9.44 -12.86
N THR A 607 4.88 10.04 -14.00
CA THR A 607 3.99 10.98 -14.67
C THR A 607 3.95 10.73 -16.18
N SER A 608 3.12 11.48 -16.90
CA SER A 608 3.01 11.38 -18.36
C SER A 608 2.97 12.79 -18.93
N VAL A 609 3.61 12.97 -20.08
CA VAL A 609 3.60 14.24 -20.81
C VAL A 609 2.15 14.54 -21.25
N PRO A 610 1.58 15.69 -20.86
CA PRO A 610 0.18 16.01 -21.15
C PRO A 610 -0.06 16.27 -22.64
N ASP A 611 -1.29 15.99 -23.09
CA ASP A 611 -1.76 16.40 -24.42
C ASP A 611 -2.01 17.91 -24.46
N ALA A 612 -1.58 18.58 -25.53
CA ALA A 612 -1.78 20.01 -25.71
C ALA A 612 -3.27 20.41 -25.81
N SER A 613 -4.19 19.45 -25.99
CA SER A 613 -5.63 19.68 -26.16
C SER A 613 -6.45 19.70 -24.87
N THR A 614 -5.87 19.44 -23.69
CA THR A 614 -6.64 19.25 -22.43
C THR A 614 -6.50 20.40 -21.42
N GLY A 615 -6.13 21.62 -21.84
CA GLY A 615 -5.97 22.77 -20.93
C GLY A 615 -6.76 24.02 -21.34
N SER A 616 -7.78 24.39 -20.58
CA SER A 616 -8.41 25.71 -20.64
C SER A 616 -7.50 26.78 -20.01
N THR A 617 -7.21 27.84 -20.77
CA THR A 617 -6.86 29.21 -20.35
C THR A 617 -5.97 29.39 -19.11
N LEU A 618 -4.64 29.42 -19.32
CA LEU A 618 -3.67 30.43 -18.82
C LEU A 618 -2.22 29.92 -18.95
N ALA A 619 -1.79 29.69 -20.19
CA ALA A 619 -0.41 29.86 -20.64
C ALA A 619 -0.46 29.66 -22.15
N GLN A 620 -0.25 30.73 -22.92
CA GLN A 620 0.18 30.57 -24.30
C GLN A 620 1.53 29.85 -24.26
N LEU A 621 1.50 28.52 -24.32
CA LEU A 621 2.59 27.77 -24.90
C LEU A 621 2.65 28.24 -26.35
N ASP A 622 3.78 28.83 -26.71
CA ASP A 622 4.12 29.17 -28.08
C ASP A 622 4.19 27.87 -28.89
N THR A 623 3.05 27.44 -29.44
CA THR A 623 2.90 26.22 -30.23
C THR A 623 3.46 26.36 -31.65
N THR A 624 4.33 27.34 -31.90
CA THR A 624 4.97 27.52 -33.22
C THR A 624 6.36 26.90 -33.32
N LYS A 625 6.88 26.23 -32.27
CA LYS A 625 8.16 25.50 -32.30
C LYS A 625 8.21 24.26 -31.38
N THR A 626 7.61 23.13 -31.74
CA THR A 626 7.89 21.85 -31.03
C THR A 626 7.94 20.65 -31.96
N GLN A 627 9.00 20.54 -32.76
CA GLN A 627 9.57 19.23 -33.14
C GLN A 627 10.58 18.71 -32.09
N ASP A 628 10.87 19.49 -31.03
CA ASP A 628 12.05 19.33 -30.17
C ASP A 628 11.75 18.82 -28.72
N GLY A 629 10.54 18.32 -28.45
CA GLY A 629 10.11 17.91 -27.10
C GLY A 629 9.68 16.44 -27.01
N LEU A 630 9.50 15.94 -25.78
CA LEU A 630 8.85 14.64 -25.57
C LEU A 630 7.42 14.68 -26.10
N ARG A 631 7.02 13.65 -26.84
CA ARG A 631 5.66 13.56 -27.38
C ARG A 631 4.63 13.41 -26.25
N PRO A 632 3.41 13.93 -26.42
CA PRO A 632 2.33 13.65 -25.48
C PRO A 632 2.12 12.14 -25.26
N GLY A 633 1.77 11.77 -24.03
CA GLY A 633 1.57 10.38 -23.63
C GLY A 633 2.85 9.58 -23.32
N ILE A 634 4.05 10.15 -23.56
CA ILE A 634 5.31 9.56 -23.07
C ILE A 634 5.32 9.56 -21.55
N GLU A 635 5.69 8.43 -20.97
CA GLU A 635 5.78 8.31 -19.52
C GLU A 635 7.13 8.77 -19.02
N VAL A 636 7.12 9.52 -17.92
CA VAL A 636 8.33 9.97 -17.24
C VAL A 636 8.35 9.36 -15.85
N TRP A 637 9.36 8.55 -15.59
CA TRP A 637 9.58 7.89 -14.32
C TRP A 637 10.85 8.45 -13.69
N SER A 638 10.78 8.92 -12.45
CA SER A 638 11.96 9.42 -11.73
C SER A 638 12.10 8.72 -10.39
N SER A 639 13.29 8.27 -10.01
CA SER A 639 13.56 7.72 -8.69
C SER A 639 14.51 8.58 -7.88
N ALA A 640 14.50 8.35 -6.57
CA ALA A 640 15.48 8.85 -5.63
C ALA A 640 16.82 8.12 -5.80
N GLY A 641 17.46 7.67 -4.72
CA GLY A 641 18.77 7.03 -4.79
C GLY A 641 18.77 5.64 -5.44
N VAL A 642 19.96 5.03 -5.47
CA VAL A 642 20.26 3.72 -6.09
C VAL A 642 19.17 2.67 -5.86
N THR A 643 18.83 2.37 -4.61
CA THR A 643 17.87 1.29 -4.29
C THR A 643 16.47 1.61 -4.79
N ALA A 644 16.07 2.88 -4.79
CA ALA A 644 14.79 3.29 -5.33
C ALA A 644 14.73 3.17 -6.86
N GLY A 645 15.88 3.23 -7.54
CA GLY A 645 15.99 2.93 -8.97
C GLY A 645 15.71 1.47 -9.30
N LEU A 646 16.17 0.53 -8.45
CA LEU A 646 15.80 -0.89 -8.57
C LEU A 646 14.29 -1.10 -8.34
N ASP A 647 13.73 -0.50 -7.29
CA ASP A 647 12.29 -0.61 -7.02
C ASP A 647 11.44 -0.02 -8.14
N LEU A 648 11.84 1.14 -8.69
CA LEU A 648 11.18 1.77 -9.83
C LEU A 648 11.13 0.81 -11.01
N LEU A 649 12.23 0.13 -11.32
CA LEU A 649 12.25 -0.74 -12.49
C LEU A 649 11.50 -2.06 -12.27
N LEU A 650 11.45 -2.58 -11.03
CA LEU A 650 10.55 -3.69 -10.70
C LEU A 650 9.08 -3.27 -10.86
N GLU A 651 8.73 -2.04 -10.48
CA GLU A 651 7.40 -1.49 -10.78
C GLU A 651 7.17 -1.31 -12.28
N PHE A 652 8.18 -0.85 -13.04
CA PHE A 652 8.12 -0.77 -14.51
C PHE A 652 7.87 -2.15 -15.13
N VAL A 653 8.49 -3.21 -14.60
CA VAL A 653 8.25 -4.60 -14.99
C VAL A 653 6.84 -5.06 -14.67
N LYS A 654 6.34 -4.75 -13.47
CA LYS A 654 4.96 -5.03 -13.11
C LYS A 654 3.99 -4.39 -14.11
N VAL A 655 4.23 -3.14 -14.49
CA VAL A 655 3.32 -2.40 -15.37
C VAL A 655 3.41 -2.85 -16.83
N HIS A 656 4.61 -3.12 -17.35
CA HIS A 656 4.82 -3.28 -18.81
C HIS A 656 5.19 -4.70 -19.24
N TYR A 657 5.59 -5.58 -18.31
CA TYR A 657 6.21 -6.87 -18.63
C TYR A 657 5.58 -8.07 -17.93
N GLY A 658 4.29 -8.02 -17.60
CA GLY A 658 3.53 -9.21 -17.22
C GLY A 658 2.98 -9.25 -15.79
N GLY A 659 2.84 -8.10 -15.12
CA GLY A 659 2.14 -8.02 -13.84
C GLY A 659 3.05 -8.20 -12.62
N VAL A 660 2.42 -8.13 -11.45
CA VAL A 660 3.11 -8.10 -10.14
C VAL A 660 3.87 -9.40 -9.87
N GLU A 661 3.36 -10.53 -10.37
CA GLU A 661 3.95 -11.85 -10.20
C GLU A 661 5.32 -11.93 -10.88
N VAL A 662 5.45 -11.37 -12.10
CA VAL A 662 6.72 -11.34 -12.83
C VAL A 662 7.74 -10.47 -12.11
N ALA A 663 7.33 -9.30 -11.62
CA ALA A 663 8.20 -8.41 -10.85
C ALA A 663 8.67 -9.07 -9.54
N GLN A 664 7.76 -9.72 -8.80
CA GLN A 664 8.09 -10.46 -7.58
C GLN A 664 9.03 -11.64 -7.85
N GLN A 665 8.83 -12.37 -8.96
CA GLN A 665 9.73 -13.46 -9.34
C GLN A 665 11.13 -12.96 -9.65
N ILE A 666 11.27 -11.84 -10.37
CA ILE A 666 12.57 -11.23 -10.65
C ILE A 666 13.22 -10.75 -9.36
N ALA A 667 12.48 -10.05 -8.49
CA ALA A 667 12.98 -9.64 -7.17
C ALA A 667 13.48 -10.84 -6.36
N LYS A 668 12.74 -11.95 -6.36
CA LYS A 668 13.15 -13.21 -5.71
C LYS A 668 14.43 -13.79 -6.31
N ARG A 669 14.57 -13.79 -7.64
CA ARG A 669 15.78 -14.29 -8.33
C ARG A 669 17.02 -13.41 -8.07
N LEU A 670 16.83 -12.11 -7.87
CA LEU A 670 17.89 -11.19 -7.46
C LEU A 670 18.19 -11.26 -5.95
N GLU A 671 17.42 -12.04 -5.18
CA GLU A 671 17.42 -12.01 -3.72
C GLU A 671 17.23 -10.59 -3.16
N TYR A 672 16.49 -9.77 -3.91
CA TYR A 672 16.26 -8.36 -3.62
C TYR A 672 14.92 -8.17 -2.93
N ARG A 673 14.92 -7.49 -1.78
CA ARG A 673 13.69 -7.07 -1.10
C ARG A 673 13.13 -5.83 -1.80
N TRP A 674 12.16 -6.06 -2.68
CA TRP A 674 11.44 -5.00 -3.38
C TRP A 674 10.55 -4.18 -2.45
N TRP A 675 10.75 -2.86 -2.40
CA TRP A 675 9.90 -1.92 -1.67
C TRP A 675 8.85 -1.32 -2.61
N GLN A 676 7.59 -1.63 -2.37
CA GLN A 676 6.46 -1.27 -3.26
C GLN A 676 5.77 0.06 -2.88
N ASP A 677 6.19 0.68 -1.77
CA ASP A 677 5.58 1.88 -1.18
C ASP A 677 6.04 3.22 -1.78
#